data_AF-A0A8C0W9E3-F1
#
_entry.id   AF-A0A8C0W9E3-F1
#
_cell.length_a   1.000
_cell.length_b   1.000
_cell.length_c   1.000
_cell.angle_alpha   90.00
_cell.angle_beta   90.00
_cell.angle_gamma   90.00
#
_symmetry.space_group_name_H-M   'P 1'
#
loop_
_entity.id
_entity.type
_entity.pdbx_description
1 polymer ?
#
loop_
_entity_poly.entity_id
_entity_poly.type
_entity_poly.pdbx_seq_one_letter_code
_entity_poly.pdbx_strand_id
1 'polypeptide(L)'
;MRIKQISVYQQTQALLRKNFLKKWRMKRESLLVCLTVCLFPQLPPQDLGRVDKFNMSSTMIVYTPVSNITQQIMNKTAAAPFMKGKCINGINDKSYSFSYKLRFFLGYAAPFLEEEFSAHCWETYDDFSCILSRYWNRGFVTLQTLINSAIIEITTNHSVMEELMSVTAINMKTLPFISKDFLQNEIFILVCLLYFSPIMYFVSLDITKERKKSKDLMKMMGLQDSAFWLSWCLIYAGFIFIISIFIATVITSSEIIVMTGFLVIFTLFFLFGFSLIALAFLMSVLLQKAVLTNLLVFLLTLFWGCMGFTAFYRQLPSSLEWILSICSPFAFTSGMTQIIRLDYNLNGVIFPDPSGDSYIMIATFSILSFDGLLYLLLALYFDKILPYGNERHYSPLFFLNSSCSQHQRINNKVLEKDEDPDPPSDDYFEPIAPEFQGKEAIRPALSNALLFVMLYILLKTDLHFDIYESQITAILGHSGAGKSSLLNILNGLTIPTEGSVTIYNKNVSEMKDLEEIRKITGVCPQYNIQFDTLTVKENLSLFANIKGIHPQEVEQEVQQILLELDMQNIQDNLAGYLSEGQKRKLTFGIAILGDPQVLLLDEPTAGLDPFSRQQVWSFLKERRANHVILFSTQFVDEADMLADRKMIMSSGRLKCAGSSAFLKRKWGLGYHLSLYRNETCDQEQITSFINHHIPDAKLKTENKEKLVYTLPLERTNKFPDLFSDLDTYSDQGMISYDISMSNLNEVFMNLDRESTIKQGITIYFEQSELRRNSESLNGTESAYPSFPELQKAVSDMGLWIMQVCAIARLRFLKLKRGRKVLLTLLLIFGIALFPLTLEHIIYTMLHQNSDWEFKAELYFLSPGQLPQDPRTSLLIINNTESNIEDFIQSLKHQNILLEVDDFANRNGTEGLSYNGAIIVSGKQKDYRFSVVCNTKRLHCFPVLMNIISNGLLYMLNYTQHIRIERSQFFLVKGSFFLFFIVCSISPYIAMTSTSDYKKKADIQLWISGLYPSAYWCGQAIVDINLYSLILLSTYLIFYITKIMDIDLTSRIVLATVSNTLQRTNFIKRKNSSLWSFRDSYYKLSMKC
;
A
#
# COMPACT_ATOMS: atom_id res chain seq x y z
N MET A 1 -10.64 -46.94 6.18
CA MET A 1 -10.76 -45.48 6.41
C MET A 1 -9.35 -44.94 6.63
N ARG A 2 -8.69 -44.31 5.63
CA ARG A 2 -7.39 -43.67 5.87
C ARG A 2 -7.64 -42.37 6.62
N ILE A 3 -7.18 -42.27 7.87
CA ILE A 3 -7.43 -41.10 8.72
C ILE A 3 -6.58 -39.94 8.18
N LYS A 4 -7.24 -38.96 7.53
CA LYS A 4 -6.61 -37.70 7.14
C LYS A 4 -6.41 -36.83 8.39
N GLN A 5 -5.16 -36.57 8.77
CA GLN A 5 -4.84 -35.59 9.80
C GLN A 5 -4.47 -34.27 9.13
N ILE A 6 -5.35 -33.27 9.25
CA ILE A 6 -5.05 -31.91 8.80
C ILE A 6 -4.09 -31.27 9.81
N SER A 7 -2.83 -31.11 9.41
CA SER A 7 -1.81 -30.41 10.19
C SER A 7 -1.51 -29.04 9.60
N VAL A 8 -1.64 -27.99 10.42
CA VAL A 8 -1.23 -26.60 10.07
C VAL A 8 0.21 -26.61 9.55
N TYR A 9 1.09 -27.36 10.21
CA TYR A 9 2.51 -27.40 9.90
C TYR A 9 2.76 -27.97 8.50
N GLN A 10 2.13 -29.10 8.16
CA GLN A 10 2.25 -29.73 6.85
C GLN A 10 1.73 -28.82 5.74
N GLN A 11 0.56 -28.20 5.93
CA GLN A 11 -0.01 -27.25 4.96
C GLN A 11 0.89 -26.03 4.78
N THR A 12 1.43 -25.48 5.88
CA THR A 12 2.34 -24.33 5.85
C THR A 12 3.62 -24.66 5.08
N GLN A 13 4.21 -25.83 5.32
CA GLN A 13 5.41 -26.29 4.62
C GLN A 13 5.16 -26.47 3.11
N ALA A 14 4.03 -27.08 2.73
CA ALA A 14 3.67 -27.28 1.33
C ALA A 14 3.45 -25.94 0.61
N LEU A 15 2.71 -25.01 1.22
CA LEU A 15 2.52 -23.66 0.68
C LEU A 15 3.83 -22.87 0.62
N LEU A 16 4.72 -23.02 1.60
CA LEU A 16 6.02 -22.35 1.63
C LEU A 16 6.90 -22.84 0.47
N ARG A 17 6.96 -24.17 0.25
CA ARG A 17 7.65 -24.77 -0.90
C ARG A 17 7.08 -24.26 -2.23
N LYS A 18 5.75 -24.20 -2.35
CA LYS A 18 5.07 -23.64 -3.53
C LYS A 18 5.41 -22.15 -3.73
N ASN A 19 5.40 -21.34 -2.68
CA ASN A 19 5.73 -19.92 -2.76
C ASN A 19 7.20 -19.68 -3.13
N PHE A 20 8.10 -20.50 -2.60
CA PHE A 20 9.51 -20.50 -2.95
C PHE A 20 9.73 -20.86 -4.43
N LEU A 21 9.13 -21.98 -4.91
CA LEU A 21 9.21 -22.40 -6.31
C LEU A 21 8.63 -21.35 -7.27
N LYS A 22 7.49 -20.75 -6.90
CA LYS A 22 6.87 -19.65 -7.66
C LYS A 22 7.85 -18.49 -7.82
N LYS A 23 8.49 -18.04 -6.73
CA LYS A 23 9.50 -16.96 -6.81
C LYS A 23 10.74 -17.37 -7.59
N TRP A 24 11.24 -18.58 -7.39
CA TRP A 24 12.44 -19.10 -8.06
C TRP A 24 12.26 -19.22 -9.59
N ARG A 25 11.09 -19.69 -10.06
CA ARG A 25 10.79 -19.87 -11.49
C ARG A 25 10.34 -18.59 -12.18
N MET A 26 9.74 -17.65 -11.44
CA MET A 26 9.32 -16.35 -11.97
C MET A 26 10.50 -15.37 -12.13
N LYS A 27 11.75 -15.83 -12.31
CA LYS A 27 12.99 -15.04 -12.52
C LYS A 27 12.73 -13.77 -13.35
N ARG A 28 12.33 -12.68 -12.70
CA ARG A 28 12.16 -11.35 -13.26
C ARG A 28 12.39 -10.31 -12.16
N GLU A 29 13.47 -9.57 -12.37
CA GLU A 29 13.70 -8.16 -12.05
C GLU A 29 13.11 -7.64 -10.73
N SER A 30 13.92 -7.64 -9.68
CA SER A 30 13.80 -6.64 -8.61
C SER A 30 14.98 -6.72 -7.65
N LEU A 31 16.16 -6.35 -8.11
CA LEU A 31 17.29 -6.05 -7.23
C LEU A 31 18.20 -5.04 -7.94
N LEU A 32 17.88 -3.75 -7.78
CA LEU A 32 18.89 -2.70 -7.83
C LEU A 32 18.30 -1.42 -7.21
N VAL A 33 18.70 -1.11 -5.98
CA VAL A 33 18.82 0.28 -5.54
C VAL A 33 20.25 0.40 -5.03
N CYS A 34 21.08 1.01 -5.86
CA CYS A 34 22.48 1.28 -5.59
C CYS A 34 22.55 2.40 -4.54
N LEU A 35 23.19 2.14 -3.40
CA LEU A 35 23.45 3.15 -2.39
C LEU A 35 24.80 3.79 -2.74
N THR A 36 24.78 5.01 -3.28
CA THR A 36 26.00 5.82 -3.42
C THR A 36 26.37 6.35 -2.04
N VAL A 37 27.37 5.73 -1.42
CA VAL A 37 27.98 6.19 -0.17
C VAL A 37 29.12 7.13 -0.53
N CYS A 38 29.05 8.39 -0.09
CA CYS A 38 30.20 9.28 -0.09
C CYS A 38 31.02 9.01 1.19
N LEU A 39 32.23 8.47 1.02
CA LEU A 39 33.25 8.36 2.07
C LEU A 39 33.98 9.70 2.19
N PHE A 40 34.24 10.16 3.42
CA PHE A 40 34.98 11.39 3.69
C PHE A 40 36.22 11.11 4.56
N PRO A 41 37.39 11.69 4.25
CA PRO A 41 38.63 11.51 5.00
C PRO A 41 38.71 12.36 6.28
N GLN A 42 39.69 12.05 7.14
CA GLN A 42 39.97 12.69 8.44
C GLN A 42 40.88 13.94 8.28
N LEU A 43 40.69 15.00 9.10
CA LEU A 43 41.40 16.29 8.90
C LEU A 43 42.08 16.90 10.17
N PRO A 44 43.14 17.72 9.99
CA PRO A 44 43.91 18.41 11.04
C PRO A 44 43.27 19.75 11.52
N PRO A 45 43.72 20.33 12.66
CA PRO A 45 43.23 21.63 13.18
C PRO A 45 43.56 22.83 12.28
N GLN A 46 42.72 23.88 12.31
CA GLN A 46 42.82 25.09 11.45
C GLN A 46 43.00 26.37 12.28
N ASP A 47 43.98 27.21 11.90
CA ASP A 47 44.22 28.55 12.45
C ASP A 47 43.48 29.62 11.61
N LEU A 48 42.63 30.43 12.25
CA LEU A 48 41.82 31.47 11.60
C LEU A 48 42.51 32.86 11.62
N GLY A 49 43.66 32.99 12.29
CA GLY A 49 44.40 34.24 12.40
C GLY A 49 43.81 35.27 13.38
N ARG A 50 44.32 36.51 13.31
CA ARG A 50 43.97 37.61 14.23
C ARG A 50 42.60 38.25 13.93
N VAL A 51 41.94 38.77 14.97
CA VAL A 51 40.63 39.48 14.90
C VAL A 51 40.63 40.69 13.97
N ASP A 52 41.79 41.35 13.80
CA ASP A 52 41.98 42.62 13.07
C ASP A 52 42.06 42.48 11.54
N LYS A 53 42.14 41.27 10.99
CA LYS A 53 42.26 41.03 9.54
C LYS A 53 40.98 41.27 8.73
N PHE A 54 39.84 41.53 9.37
CA PHE A 54 38.54 41.67 8.71
C PHE A 54 38.32 43.08 8.10
N ASN A 55 38.04 43.15 6.79
CA ASN A 55 37.75 44.41 6.09
C ASN A 55 36.27 44.52 5.67
N MET A 56 35.57 45.53 6.18
CA MET A 56 34.10 45.67 6.09
C MET A 56 33.74 46.92 5.28
N SER A 57 33.41 46.77 3.98
CA SER A 57 33.29 47.91 3.05
C SER A 57 31.87 48.47 2.83
N SER A 58 30.79 47.84 3.33
CA SER A 58 29.41 48.19 2.93
C SER A 58 28.34 48.21 4.03
N THR A 59 28.70 48.26 5.32
CA THR A 59 27.73 48.06 6.42
C THR A 59 27.44 49.36 7.20
N MET A 60 26.16 49.70 7.36
CA MET A 60 25.69 50.82 8.20
C MET A 60 25.43 50.31 9.62
N ILE A 61 25.96 51.01 10.64
CA ILE A 61 25.72 50.67 12.04
C ILE A 61 24.66 51.61 12.62
N VAL A 62 23.67 51.03 13.28
CA VAL A 62 22.58 51.78 13.93
C VAL A 62 22.54 51.41 15.41
N TYR A 63 22.47 52.38 16.31
CA TYR A 63 22.43 52.15 17.76
C TYR A 63 21.23 52.83 18.44
N THR A 64 20.72 52.19 19.50
CA THR A 64 19.57 52.63 20.31
C THR A 64 19.75 52.15 21.76
N PRO A 65 19.41 52.94 22.80
CA PRO A 65 18.94 54.33 22.77
C PRO A 65 20.07 55.32 22.50
N VAL A 66 19.73 56.52 22.00
CA VAL A 66 20.69 57.63 21.91
C VAL A 66 20.80 58.30 23.29
N SER A 67 21.91 58.05 23.97
CA SER A 67 22.26 58.62 25.27
C SER A 67 23.69 59.16 25.23
N ASN A 68 24.08 60.00 26.19
CA ASN A 68 25.45 60.55 26.24
C ASN A 68 26.50 59.43 26.33
N ILE A 69 26.21 58.37 27.09
CA ILE A 69 27.09 57.21 27.28
C ILE A 69 27.19 56.39 25.98
N THR A 70 26.05 56.07 25.33
CA THR A 70 26.05 55.29 24.08
C THR A 70 26.68 56.05 22.92
N GLN A 71 26.55 57.38 22.87
CA GLN A 71 27.28 58.23 21.92
C GLN A 71 28.79 58.20 22.14
N GLN A 72 29.25 58.27 23.40
CA GLN A 72 30.67 58.17 23.71
C GLN A 72 31.26 56.81 23.30
N ILE A 73 30.55 55.71 23.61
CA ILE A 73 30.94 54.35 23.20
C ILE A 73 31.06 54.27 21.67
N MET A 74 30.04 54.74 20.95
CA MET A 74 30.03 54.65 19.49
C MET A 74 31.05 55.58 18.83
N ASN A 75 31.34 56.75 19.40
CA ASN A 75 32.39 57.65 18.90
C ASN A 75 33.79 57.05 19.07
N LYS A 76 34.08 56.41 20.22
CA LYS A 76 35.33 55.66 20.40
C LYS A 76 35.42 54.47 19.45
N THR A 77 34.32 53.74 19.28
CA THR A 77 34.22 52.63 18.30
C THR A 77 34.52 53.12 16.87
N ALA A 78 34.07 54.33 16.50
CA ALA A 78 34.31 54.94 15.20
C ALA A 78 35.76 55.39 14.97
N ALA A 79 36.50 55.67 16.04
CA ALA A 79 37.88 56.13 15.98
C ALA A 79 38.89 55.01 15.64
N ALA A 80 38.47 53.75 15.71
CA ALA A 80 39.31 52.61 15.34
C ALA A 80 39.74 52.68 13.86
N PRO A 81 40.99 52.28 13.51
CA PRO A 81 41.54 52.39 12.15
C PRO A 81 40.65 51.76 11.07
N PHE A 82 40.01 50.63 11.40
CA PHE A 82 39.13 49.85 10.53
C PHE A 82 37.72 50.43 10.36
N MET A 83 37.36 51.47 11.12
CA MET A 83 36.03 52.13 11.11
C MET A 83 36.05 53.53 10.45
N LYS A 84 37.22 54.00 10.05
CA LYS A 84 37.43 55.33 9.45
C LYS A 84 36.65 55.48 8.13
N GLY A 85 35.69 56.41 8.09
CA GLY A 85 34.87 56.71 6.90
C GLY A 85 33.48 56.04 6.82
N LYS A 86 32.98 55.42 7.89
CA LYS A 86 31.70 54.68 7.91
C LYS A 86 30.55 55.44 8.58
N CYS A 87 29.30 55.17 8.18
CA CYS A 87 28.09 55.82 8.72
C CYS A 87 27.57 55.11 9.98
N ILE A 88 27.50 55.85 11.09
CA ILE A 88 26.92 55.41 12.38
C ILE A 88 25.73 56.31 12.72
N ASN A 89 24.52 55.75 12.81
CA ASN A 89 23.29 56.52 13.05
C ASN A 89 22.62 56.10 14.37
N GLY A 90 22.15 57.07 15.17
CA GLY A 90 21.39 56.82 16.40
C GLY A 90 19.87 56.89 16.18
N ILE A 91 19.11 55.96 16.76
CA ILE A 91 17.63 55.99 16.76
C ILE A 91 17.10 56.05 18.21
N ASN A 92 16.10 56.89 18.47
CA ASN A 92 15.51 57.05 19.81
C ASN A 92 14.50 55.94 20.12
N ASP A 93 14.85 55.08 21.08
CA ASP A 93 13.94 54.09 21.68
C ASP A 93 14.08 54.12 23.22
N LYS A 94 13.08 53.67 23.98
CA LYS A 94 13.05 53.78 25.46
C LYS A 94 13.26 52.43 26.14
N SER A 95 14.50 52.12 26.54
CA SER A 95 14.80 51.06 27.51
C SER A 95 16.21 51.25 28.08
N TYR A 96 16.36 51.20 29.41
CA TYR A 96 17.65 51.32 30.09
C TYR A 96 17.95 50.06 30.92
N SER A 97 19.01 49.34 30.53
CA SER A 97 19.75 48.36 31.32
C SER A 97 21.19 48.29 30.76
N PHE A 98 22.19 47.88 31.56
CA PHE A 98 23.62 47.78 31.16
C PHE A 98 23.92 46.56 30.25
N SER A 99 22.97 46.14 29.42
CA SER A 99 23.13 45.06 28.44
C SER A 99 22.96 45.63 27.04
N TYR A 100 23.88 45.35 26.12
CA TYR A 100 23.72 45.74 24.72
C TYR A 100 23.29 44.53 23.88
N LYS A 101 22.35 44.77 22.96
CA LYS A 101 21.87 43.75 22.02
C LYS A 101 22.44 44.02 20.64
N LEU A 102 23.11 43.04 20.05
CA LEU A 102 23.56 43.13 18.66
C LEU A 102 22.50 42.57 17.72
N ARG A 103 22.06 43.39 16.77
CA ARG A 103 21.08 43.03 15.75
C ARG A 103 21.73 43.01 14.37
N PHE A 104 21.61 41.89 13.65
CA PHE A 104 22.16 41.72 12.31
C PHE A 104 21.09 41.28 11.32
N PHE A 105 21.25 41.65 10.05
CA PHE A 105 20.40 41.16 8.95
C PHE A 105 20.65 39.65 8.71
N LEU A 106 19.58 38.91 8.41
CA LEU A 106 19.59 37.44 8.34
C LEU A 106 20.69 36.91 7.41
N GLY A 107 21.52 35.98 7.91
CA GLY A 107 22.51 35.24 7.12
C GLY A 107 23.79 36.01 6.76
N TYR A 108 23.98 37.25 7.24
CA TYR A 108 25.16 38.06 6.88
C TYR A 108 26.33 37.96 7.86
N ALA A 109 26.21 38.15 9.19
CA ALA A 109 27.38 38.09 10.10
C ALA A 109 27.27 37.03 11.21
N ALA A 110 26.06 36.55 11.50
CA ALA A 110 25.79 35.49 12.47
C ALA A 110 25.12 34.28 11.78
N PRO A 111 25.47 33.04 12.14
CA PRO A 111 24.91 31.82 11.57
C PRO A 111 23.42 31.60 11.90
N PHE A 112 22.79 30.78 11.05
CA PHE A 112 21.35 30.46 11.00
C PHE A 112 20.87 29.48 12.09
N LEU A 113 21.77 28.67 12.65
CA LEU A 113 21.44 27.44 13.36
C LEU A 113 21.37 27.60 14.89
N GLU A 114 20.38 26.96 15.51
CA GLU A 114 20.44 26.53 16.92
C GLU A 114 21.59 25.53 17.11
N GLU A 115 22.12 25.44 18.33
CA GLU A 115 23.24 24.55 18.68
C GLU A 115 22.93 23.06 18.53
N GLU A 116 21.68 22.67 18.29
CA GLU A 116 21.29 21.26 18.17
C GLU A 116 21.34 20.77 16.70
N PHE A 117 22.23 19.79 16.45
CA PHE A 117 22.26 18.89 15.29
C PHE A 117 22.51 19.49 13.88
N SER A 118 23.57 20.30 13.70
CA SER A 118 24.08 20.59 12.35
C SER A 118 25.57 20.35 12.20
N ALA A 119 25.98 19.97 11.00
CA ALA A 119 27.37 20.03 10.63
C ALA A 119 27.86 21.45 10.62
N HIS A 120 28.80 21.72 11.51
CA HIS A 120 29.35 23.04 11.66
C HIS A 120 30.51 23.30 10.69
N CYS A 121 30.97 22.32 9.92
CA CYS A 121 32.09 22.46 9.00
C CYS A 121 31.93 21.59 7.75
N TRP A 122 32.30 22.12 6.59
CA TRP A 122 32.32 21.38 5.32
C TRP A 122 33.58 21.70 4.50
N GLU A 123 33.91 20.77 3.61
CA GLU A 123 35.02 20.87 2.66
C GLU A 123 34.50 21.37 1.30
N THR A 124 35.10 22.42 0.75
CA THR A 124 34.94 22.82 -0.65
C THR A 124 36.23 22.55 -1.40
N TYR A 125 36.17 22.39 -2.73
CA TYR A 125 37.28 21.94 -3.60
C TYR A 125 38.64 22.66 -3.38
N ASP A 126 38.67 23.86 -2.80
CA ASP A 126 39.91 24.61 -2.49
C ASP A 126 39.97 25.18 -1.04
N ASP A 127 38.92 25.07 -0.22
CA ASP A 127 38.92 25.69 1.12
C ASP A 127 37.97 25.02 2.14
N PHE A 128 38.33 25.08 3.42
CA PHE A 128 37.56 24.50 4.54
C PHE A 128 36.81 25.61 5.27
N SER A 129 35.49 25.51 5.36
CA SER A 129 34.69 26.55 5.99
C SER A 129 33.78 26.00 7.10
N CYS A 130 34.00 26.47 8.33
CA CYS A 130 33.11 26.23 9.44
C CYS A 130 32.06 27.34 9.59
N ILE A 131 30.82 26.98 9.90
CA ILE A 131 29.75 27.89 10.33
C ILE A 131 30.22 28.74 11.52
N LEU A 132 30.90 28.13 12.49
CA LEU A 132 31.50 28.82 13.64
C LEU A 132 32.51 29.89 13.19
N SER A 133 33.33 29.61 12.15
CA SER A 133 34.29 30.59 11.61
C SER A 133 33.63 31.82 10.98
N ARG A 134 32.32 31.79 10.68
CA ARG A 134 31.59 32.99 10.20
C ARG A 134 31.56 34.11 11.23
N TYR A 135 31.51 33.79 12.53
CA TYR A 135 31.59 34.80 13.60
C TYR A 135 32.88 35.62 13.51
N TRP A 136 33.97 34.96 13.10
CA TRP A 136 35.30 35.53 12.91
C TRP A 136 35.42 36.21 11.53
N ASN A 137 35.19 35.45 10.45
CA ASN A 137 35.40 35.88 9.07
C ASN A 137 34.41 36.94 8.57
N ARG A 138 33.25 37.10 9.22
CA ARG A 138 32.23 38.10 8.86
C ARG A 138 32.13 39.26 9.86
N GLY A 139 33.06 39.34 10.80
CA GLY A 139 33.28 40.50 11.66
C GLY A 139 32.31 40.68 12.83
N PHE A 140 31.54 39.65 13.21
CA PHE A 140 30.71 39.73 14.42
C PHE A 140 31.59 39.88 15.67
N VAL A 141 32.60 39.01 15.81
CA VAL A 141 33.53 39.04 16.94
C VAL A 141 34.35 40.33 16.90
N THR A 142 34.80 40.78 15.73
CA THR A 142 35.49 42.07 15.56
C THR A 142 34.64 43.26 16.02
N LEU A 143 33.34 43.26 15.74
CA LEU A 143 32.45 44.34 16.22
C LEU A 143 32.19 44.22 17.73
N GLN A 144 32.05 42.99 18.24
CA GLN A 144 31.97 42.71 19.68
C GLN A 144 33.22 43.19 20.43
N THR A 145 34.43 42.91 19.92
CA THR A 145 35.69 43.31 20.55
C THR A 145 35.85 44.82 20.58
N LEU A 146 35.45 45.52 19.51
CA LEU A 146 35.49 46.98 19.44
C LEU A 146 34.52 47.64 20.44
N ILE A 147 33.30 47.12 20.56
CA ILE A 147 32.32 47.64 21.53
C ILE A 147 32.78 47.34 22.95
N ASN A 148 33.26 46.12 23.23
CA ASN A 148 33.75 45.74 24.55
C ASN A 148 34.97 46.57 24.96
N SER A 149 35.97 46.75 24.08
CA SER A 149 37.14 47.59 24.36
C SER A 149 36.75 49.06 24.60
N ALA A 150 35.82 49.62 23.83
CA ALA A 150 35.31 50.97 24.06
C ALA A 150 34.57 51.09 25.41
N ILE A 151 33.77 50.10 25.81
CA ILE A 151 33.11 50.05 27.11
C ILE A 151 34.14 49.99 28.24
N ILE A 152 35.14 49.09 28.15
CA ILE A 152 36.21 48.95 29.14
C ILE A 152 36.99 50.25 29.28
N GLU A 153 37.36 50.89 28.17
CA GLU A 153 38.14 52.13 28.19
C GLU A 153 37.35 53.31 28.77
N ILE A 154 36.04 53.38 28.52
CA ILE A 154 35.18 54.44 29.09
C ILE A 154 34.92 54.23 30.59
N THR A 155 34.84 52.98 31.04
CA THR A 155 34.55 52.65 32.44
C THR A 155 35.79 52.67 33.33
N THR A 156 36.94 52.25 32.80
CA THR A 156 38.19 52.05 33.56
C THR A 156 39.28 53.09 33.28
N ASN A 157 39.10 53.95 32.26
CA ASN A 157 40.15 54.85 31.73
C ASN A 157 41.44 54.13 31.27
N HIS A 158 41.42 52.80 31.13
CA HIS A 158 42.53 52.00 30.63
C HIS A 158 42.22 51.46 29.24
N SER A 159 43.12 51.65 28.27
CA SER A 159 42.92 51.16 26.90
C SER A 159 43.35 49.70 26.76
N VAL A 160 42.38 48.82 26.48
CA VAL A 160 42.60 47.37 26.27
C VAL A 160 42.46 47.01 24.78
N MET A 161 42.47 48.02 23.90
CA MET A 161 42.22 47.85 22.47
C MET A 161 43.27 46.96 21.79
N GLU A 162 44.55 47.15 22.11
CA GLU A 162 45.64 46.37 21.49
C GLU A 162 45.59 44.89 21.93
N GLU A 163 45.37 44.64 23.22
CA GLU A 163 45.24 43.30 23.80
C GLU A 163 44.09 42.51 23.16
N LEU A 164 42.88 43.10 23.10
CA LEU A 164 41.67 42.44 22.56
C LEU A 164 41.68 42.29 21.04
N MET A 165 42.36 43.17 20.30
CA MET A 165 42.46 43.07 18.83
C MET A 165 43.59 42.13 18.39
N SER A 166 44.56 41.85 19.25
CA SER A 166 45.65 40.91 19.00
C SER A 166 45.24 39.42 19.13
N VAL A 167 44.02 39.17 19.65
CA VAL A 167 43.50 37.82 19.89
C VAL A 167 43.45 36.99 18.60
N THR A 168 43.87 35.73 18.67
CA THR A 168 43.79 34.77 17.55
C THR A 168 42.77 33.68 17.82
N ALA A 169 42.19 33.10 16.77
CA ALA A 169 41.23 31.99 16.86
C ALA A 169 41.76 30.71 16.23
N ILE A 170 41.57 29.60 16.92
CA ILE A 170 41.95 28.27 16.47
C ILE A 170 40.74 27.33 16.60
N ASN A 171 40.46 26.55 15.55
CA ASN A 171 39.48 25.47 15.62
C ASN A 171 40.17 24.20 16.15
N MET A 172 39.54 23.52 17.11
CA MET A 172 39.97 22.18 17.55
C MET A 172 39.87 21.17 16.39
N LYS A 173 40.61 20.05 16.51
CA LYS A 173 40.52 18.94 15.56
C LYS A 173 39.07 18.47 15.40
N THR A 174 38.60 18.32 14.17
CA THR A 174 37.27 17.78 13.86
C THR A 174 37.36 16.34 13.41
N LEU A 175 36.55 15.47 14.01
CA LEU A 175 36.37 14.11 13.52
C LEU A 175 35.46 14.14 12.27
N PRO A 176 35.70 13.27 11.26
CA PRO A 176 35.02 13.31 9.96
C PRO A 176 33.50 13.14 10.04
N PHE A 177 32.97 12.61 11.15
CA PHE A 177 31.54 12.41 11.35
C PHE A 177 30.73 13.69 11.64
N ILE A 178 31.39 14.80 12.04
CA ILE A 178 30.72 16.06 12.45
C ILE A 178 30.31 16.92 11.23
N SER A 179 30.70 16.56 10.00
CA SER A 179 30.43 17.35 8.78
C SER A 179 29.12 17.01 8.05
N LYS A 180 28.24 16.16 8.60
CA LYS A 180 26.93 15.83 8.00
C LYS A 180 25.89 16.94 8.14
N ASP A 181 25.52 17.54 7.02
CA ASP A 181 24.51 18.60 6.97
C ASP A 181 23.14 18.07 7.46
N PHE A 182 22.33 18.93 8.06
CA PHE A 182 21.03 18.57 8.63
C PHE A 182 20.12 17.85 7.59
N LEU A 183 20.09 18.40 6.37
CA LEU A 183 19.38 17.82 5.23
C LEU A 183 19.90 16.43 4.85
N GLN A 184 21.18 16.15 5.05
CA GLN A 184 21.78 14.87 4.72
C GLN A 184 21.33 13.77 5.70
N ASN A 185 21.18 14.10 6.98
CA ASN A 185 20.62 13.17 7.98
C ASN A 185 19.14 12.92 7.74
N GLU A 186 18.35 13.95 7.40
CA GLU A 186 16.94 13.76 7.02
C GLU A 186 16.80 12.90 5.76
N ILE A 187 17.60 13.17 4.72
CA ILE A 187 17.61 12.35 3.50
C ILE A 187 18.05 10.91 3.83
N PHE A 188 19.05 10.73 4.69
CA PHE A 188 19.50 9.40 5.10
C PHE A 188 18.38 8.62 5.83
N ILE A 189 17.70 9.24 6.80
CA ILE A 189 16.57 8.62 7.51
C ILE A 189 15.42 8.32 6.54
N LEU A 190 15.11 9.25 5.62
CA LEU A 190 14.07 9.05 4.60
C LEU A 190 14.40 7.88 3.66
N VAL A 191 15.66 7.76 3.23
CA VAL A 191 16.12 6.62 2.42
C VAL A 191 16.01 5.32 3.20
N CYS A 192 16.38 5.30 4.49
CA CYS A 192 16.23 4.14 5.37
C CYS A 192 14.75 3.73 5.52
N LEU A 193 13.85 4.71 5.64
CA LEU A 193 12.42 4.49 5.77
C LEU A 193 11.80 3.91 4.47
N LEU A 194 12.22 4.40 3.31
CA LEU A 194 11.70 3.96 2.02
C LEU A 194 12.31 2.63 1.52
N TYR A 195 13.33 2.11 2.21
CA TYR A 195 14.09 0.95 1.76
C TYR A 195 13.23 -0.30 1.53
N PHE A 196 12.29 -0.60 2.45
CA PHE A 196 11.45 -1.79 2.34
C PHE A 196 10.28 -1.64 1.34
N SER A 197 10.00 -0.43 0.85
CA SER A 197 8.84 -0.12 -0.02
C SER A 197 8.70 -1.04 -1.25
N PRO A 198 9.76 -1.35 -2.02
CA PRO A 198 9.64 -2.25 -3.18
C PRO A 198 9.19 -3.67 -2.79
N ILE A 199 9.67 -4.19 -1.65
CA ILE A 199 9.30 -5.52 -1.16
C ILE A 199 7.84 -5.50 -0.73
N MET A 200 7.42 -4.43 -0.04
CA MET A 200 6.03 -4.24 0.35
C MET A 200 5.08 -4.27 -0.84
N TYR A 201 5.47 -3.66 -1.96
CA TYR A 201 4.70 -3.71 -3.21
C TYR A 201 4.46 -5.15 -3.71
N PHE A 202 5.50 -6.00 -3.67
CA PHE A 202 5.38 -7.39 -4.10
C PHE A 202 4.54 -8.22 -3.13
N VAL A 203 4.72 -8.03 -1.82
CA VAL A 203 3.95 -8.70 -0.75
C VAL A 203 2.46 -8.53 -0.97
N SER A 204 2.00 -7.28 -1.02
CA SER A 204 0.58 -6.97 -1.15
C SER A 204 0.03 -7.39 -2.51
N LEU A 205 0.81 -7.31 -3.59
CA LEU A 205 0.38 -7.75 -4.92
C LEU A 205 0.19 -9.27 -5.01
N ASP A 206 1.09 -10.05 -4.42
CA ASP A 206 0.99 -11.51 -4.45
C ASP A 206 -0.15 -12.01 -3.56
N ILE A 207 -0.28 -11.45 -2.35
CA ILE A 207 -1.32 -11.84 -1.39
C ILE A 207 -2.72 -11.47 -1.90
N THR A 208 -2.91 -10.25 -2.39
CA THR A 208 -4.24 -9.83 -2.88
C THR A 208 -4.67 -10.64 -4.11
N LYS A 209 -3.74 -11.00 -5.02
CA LYS A 209 -4.05 -11.85 -6.17
C LYS A 209 -4.44 -13.25 -5.75
N GLU A 210 -3.69 -13.84 -4.82
CA GLU A 210 -3.89 -15.22 -4.41
C GLU A 210 -5.12 -15.39 -3.51
N ARG A 211 -5.34 -14.43 -2.60
CA ARG A 211 -6.57 -14.32 -1.81
C ARG A 211 -7.80 -14.25 -2.72
N LYS A 212 -7.74 -13.44 -3.78
CA LYS A 212 -8.87 -13.28 -4.72
C LYS A 212 -9.18 -14.51 -5.56
N LYS A 213 -8.16 -15.25 -5.99
CA LYS A 213 -8.32 -16.30 -7.02
C LYS A 213 -8.33 -17.72 -6.47
N SER A 214 -7.56 -17.99 -5.42
CA SER A 214 -7.17 -19.36 -5.06
C SER A 214 -7.44 -19.71 -3.61
N LYS A 215 -7.53 -18.73 -2.69
CA LYS A 215 -7.73 -19.01 -1.26
C LYS A 215 -9.04 -19.77 -1.01
N ASP A 216 -10.15 -19.28 -1.53
CA ASP A 216 -11.47 -19.88 -1.33
C ASP A 216 -11.51 -21.32 -1.86
N LEU A 217 -10.92 -21.56 -3.02
CA LEU A 217 -10.74 -22.90 -3.60
C LEU A 217 -9.93 -23.83 -2.70
N MET A 218 -8.79 -23.36 -2.19
CA MET A 218 -7.99 -24.17 -1.28
C MET A 218 -8.73 -24.45 0.03
N LYS A 219 -9.56 -23.52 0.52
CA LYS A 219 -10.43 -23.75 1.69
C LYS A 219 -11.46 -24.85 1.43
N MET A 220 -12.05 -24.92 0.22
CA MET A 220 -12.95 -26.02 -0.16
C MET A 220 -12.26 -27.38 -0.04
N MET A 221 -10.94 -27.41 -0.26
CA MET A 221 -10.12 -28.62 -0.20
C MET A 221 -9.53 -28.89 1.20
N GLY A 222 -9.93 -28.13 2.22
CA GLY A 222 -9.50 -28.33 3.61
C GLY A 222 -8.31 -27.47 4.06
N LEU A 223 -7.93 -26.41 3.34
CA LEU A 223 -6.90 -25.47 3.80
C LEU A 223 -7.34 -24.72 5.06
N GLN A 224 -6.47 -24.66 6.07
CA GLN A 224 -6.67 -23.83 7.25
C GLN A 224 -6.17 -22.40 7.03
N ASP A 225 -6.92 -21.42 7.52
CA ASP A 225 -6.61 -19.99 7.36
C ASP A 225 -5.25 -19.59 7.97
N SER A 226 -4.88 -20.20 9.10
CA SER A 226 -3.59 -19.96 9.76
C SER A 226 -2.40 -20.38 8.89
N ALA A 227 -2.48 -21.55 8.24
CA ALA A 227 -1.41 -22.05 7.37
C ALA A 227 -1.15 -21.15 6.17
N PHE A 228 -2.21 -20.55 5.61
CA PHE A 228 -2.10 -19.57 4.51
C PHE A 228 -1.30 -18.34 4.94
N TRP A 229 -1.69 -17.70 6.04
CA TRP A 229 -1.04 -16.48 6.52
C TRP A 229 0.39 -16.73 7.03
N LEU A 230 0.62 -17.85 7.73
CA LEU A 230 1.95 -18.24 8.21
C LEU A 230 2.93 -18.50 7.06
N SER A 231 2.49 -19.15 5.98
CA SER A 231 3.34 -19.42 4.82
C SER A 231 3.87 -18.12 4.18
N TRP A 232 2.99 -17.13 4.01
CA TRP A 232 3.38 -15.82 3.50
C TRP A 232 4.21 -15.01 4.51
N CYS A 233 3.87 -15.09 5.81
CA CYS A 233 4.65 -14.43 6.85
C CYS A 233 6.10 -14.94 6.88
N LEU A 234 6.30 -16.26 6.91
CA LEU A 234 7.62 -16.89 6.98
C LEU A 234 8.50 -16.58 5.78
N ILE A 235 7.95 -16.64 4.55
CA ILE A 235 8.76 -16.39 3.35
C ILE A 235 9.26 -14.95 3.30
N TYR A 236 8.42 -13.97 3.65
CA TYR A 236 8.80 -12.55 3.65
C TYR A 236 9.61 -12.15 4.88
N ALA A 237 9.37 -12.76 6.05
CA ALA A 237 10.23 -12.59 7.21
C ALA A 237 11.67 -13.04 6.91
N GLY A 238 11.84 -14.15 6.18
CA GLY A 238 13.16 -14.59 5.69
C GLY A 238 13.83 -13.58 4.75
N PHE A 239 13.08 -12.99 3.80
CA PHE A 239 13.61 -11.92 2.93
C PHE A 239 14.01 -10.68 3.73
N ILE A 240 13.20 -10.25 4.69
CA ILE A 240 13.51 -9.09 5.54
C ILE A 240 14.72 -9.37 6.42
N PHE A 241 14.85 -10.58 6.99
CA PHE A 241 16.01 -10.95 7.78
C PHE A 241 17.32 -10.80 7.00
N ILE A 242 17.39 -11.34 5.78
CA ILE A 242 18.57 -11.25 4.91
C ILE A 242 18.88 -9.78 4.57
N ILE A 243 17.84 -9.01 4.26
CA ILE A 243 17.96 -7.61 3.86
C ILE A 243 18.39 -6.73 5.04
N SER A 244 17.85 -6.94 6.23
CA SER A 244 18.24 -6.22 7.44
C SER A 244 19.70 -6.49 7.81
N ILE A 245 20.20 -7.73 7.64
CA ILE A 245 21.63 -8.03 7.79
C ILE A 245 22.46 -7.25 6.79
N PHE A 246 22.06 -7.25 5.51
CA PHE A 246 22.77 -6.53 4.46
C PHE A 246 22.84 -5.02 4.75
N ILE A 247 21.72 -4.39 5.09
CA ILE A 247 21.67 -2.96 5.43
C ILE A 247 22.51 -2.65 6.66
N ALA A 248 22.37 -3.42 7.75
CA ALA A 248 23.14 -3.21 8.96
C ALA A 248 24.64 -3.34 8.70
N THR A 249 25.05 -4.27 7.83
CA THR A 249 26.44 -4.43 7.40
C THR A 249 26.92 -3.22 6.62
N VAL A 250 26.14 -2.75 5.64
CA VAL A 250 26.46 -1.56 4.82
C VAL A 250 26.59 -0.31 5.69
N ILE A 251 25.66 -0.08 6.62
CA ILE A 251 25.69 1.10 7.52
C ILE A 251 26.92 1.05 8.44
N THR A 252 27.24 -0.12 8.98
CA THR A 252 28.41 -0.30 9.86
C THR A 252 29.73 -0.17 9.08
N SER A 253 29.81 -0.72 7.86
CA SER A 253 31.03 -0.69 7.04
C SER A 253 31.30 0.67 6.39
N SER A 254 30.26 1.47 6.19
CA SER A 254 30.38 2.81 5.59
C SER A 254 30.74 3.90 6.60
N GLU A 255 31.00 3.53 7.86
CA GLU A 255 31.27 4.47 8.97
C GLU A 255 30.20 5.58 9.10
N ILE A 256 28.96 5.30 8.65
CA ILE A 256 27.85 6.26 8.78
C ILE A 256 27.42 6.35 10.24
N ILE A 257 27.40 5.23 10.96
CA ILE A 257 27.13 5.12 12.40
C ILE A 257 28.26 4.28 12.99
N VAL A 258 29.08 4.87 13.86
CA VAL A 258 30.34 4.26 14.30
C VAL A 258 30.25 3.75 15.73
N MET A 259 29.60 4.49 16.63
CA MET A 259 29.56 4.17 18.06
C MET A 259 28.52 3.09 18.39
N THR A 260 27.46 2.99 17.58
CA THR A 260 26.39 2.03 17.81
C THR A 260 26.72 0.67 17.20
N GLY A 261 26.54 -0.40 17.97
CA GLY A 261 26.85 -1.76 17.52
C GLY A 261 25.90 -2.28 16.41
N PHE A 262 26.43 -3.14 15.54
CA PHE A 262 25.71 -3.81 14.45
C PHE A 262 24.37 -4.43 14.90
N LEU A 263 24.33 -5.07 16.07
CA LEU A 263 23.16 -5.78 16.57
C LEU A 263 21.96 -4.84 16.79
N VAL A 264 22.21 -3.62 17.30
CA VAL A 264 21.16 -2.63 17.58
C VAL A 264 20.53 -2.15 16.28
N ILE A 265 21.37 -1.85 15.28
CA ILE A 265 20.92 -1.44 13.94
C ILE A 265 20.15 -2.58 13.28
N PHE A 266 20.69 -3.81 13.30
CA PHE A 266 20.02 -4.99 12.75
C PHE A 266 18.63 -5.20 13.38
N THR A 267 18.51 -5.16 14.71
CA THR A 267 17.24 -5.35 15.41
C THR A 267 16.22 -4.27 15.06
N LEU A 268 16.63 -3.01 14.92
CA LEU A 268 15.74 -1.92 14.51
C LEU A 268 15.14 -2.17 13.12
N PHE A 269 15.99 -2.44 12.12
CA PHE A 269 15.54 -2.68 10.74
C PHE A 269 14.73 -3.98 10.62
N PHE A 270 15.08 -5.03 11.36
CA PHE A 270 14.33 -6.29 11.37
C PHE A 270 12.91 -6.13 11.93
N LEU A 271 12.76 -5.48 13.10
CA LEU A 271 11.46 -5.25 13.72
C LEU A 271 10.58 -4.31 12.89
N PHE A 272 11.17 -3.24 12.33
CA PHE A 272 10.46 -2.35 11.41
C PHE A 272 10.00 -3.07 10.13
N GLY A 273 10.87 -3.89 9.53
CA GLY A 273 10.47 -4.68 8.37
C GLY A 273 9.33 -5.65 8.68
N PHE A 274 9.37 -6.32 9.84
CA PHE A 274 8.31 -7.22 10.29
C PHE A 274 6.97 -6.48 10.52
N SER A 275 7.00 -5.31 11.15
CA SER A 275 5.79 -4.49 11.35
C SER A 275 5.19 -4.02 10.01
N LEU A 276 6.03 -3.68 9.02
CA LEU A 276 5.57 -3.34 7.69
C LEU A 276 4.89 -4.51 6.98
N ILE A 277 5.41 -5.75 7.07
CA ILE A 277 4.74 -6.96 6.54
C ILE A 277 3.33 -7.08 7.13
N ALA A 278 3.22 -6.96 8.45
CA ALA A 278 1.94 -7.06 9.13
C ALA A 278 0.98 -5.94 8.70
N LEU A 279 1.47 -4.71 8.52
CA LEU A 279 0.71 -3.59 7.97
C LEU A 279 0.22 -3.88 6.54
N ALA A 280 1.06 -4.43 5.67
CA ALA A 280 0.64 -4.80 4.32
C ALA A 280 -0.39 -5.94 4.31
N PHE A 281 -0.31 -6.89 5.24
CA PHE A 281 -1.34 -7.91 5.40
C PHE A 281 -2.66 -7.27 5.79
N LEU A 282 -2.67 -6.41 6.80
CA LEU A 282 -3.85 -5.65 7.23
C LEU A 282 -4.47 -4.87 6.07
N MET A 283 -3.66 -4.12 5.33
CA MET A 283 -4.15 -3.32 4.20
C MET A 283 -4.63 -4.20 3.04
N SER A 284 -4.00 -5.34 2.77
CA SER A 284 -4.45 -6.31 1.76
C SER A 284 -5.79 -6.97 2.11
N VAL A 285 -6.11 -7.02 3.40
CA VAL A 285 -7.39 -7.53 3.90
C VAL A 285 -8.49 -6.49 3.70
N LEU A 286 -8.20 -5.23 4.05
CA LEU A 286 -9.14 -4.10 3.97
C LEU A 286 -9.47 -3.67 2.53
N LEU A 287 -8.53 -3.83 1.59
CA LEU A 287 -8.65 -3.28 0.25
C LEU A 287 -8.79 -4.37 -0.83
N GLN A 288 -9.81 -4.21 -1.67
CA GLN A 288 -10.13 -5.19 -2.74
C GLN A 288 -9.17 -5.13 -3.94
N LYS A 289 -8.40 -4.05 -4.10
CA LYS A 289 -7.50 -3.83 -5.25
C LYS A 289 -6.05 -3.77 -4.78
N ALA A 290 -5.23 -4.67 -5.31
CA ALA A 290 -3.78 -4.74 -5.09
C ALA A 290 -3.11 -3.37 -5.23
N VAL A 291 -3.35 -2.70 -6.37
CA VAL A 291 -2.71 -1.40 -6.69
C VAL A 291 -3.05 -0.31 -5.67
N LEU A 292 -4.31 -0.26 -5.24
CA LEU A 292 -4.76 0.71 -4.24
C LEU A 292 -4.13 0.41 -2.87
N THR A 293 -4.00 -0.87 -2.52
CA THR A 293 -3.33 -1.32 -1.31
C THR A 293 -1.91 -0.80 -1.24
N ASN A 294 -1.16 -0.96 -2.33
CA ASN A 294 0.25 -0.58 -2.40
C ASN A 294 0.42 0.92 -2.27
N LEU A 295 -0.40 1.69 -3.00
CA LEU A 295 -0.39 3.14 -2.94
C LEU A 295 -0.65 3.63 -1.50
N LEU A 296 -1.65 3.05 -0.83
CA LEU A 296 -2.05 3.46 0.51
C LEU A 296 -1.00 3.07 1.57
N VAL A 297 -0.41 1.87 1.48
CA VAL A 297 0.70 1.46 2.35
C VAL A 297 1.89 2.41 2.18
N PHE A 298 2.30 2.70 0.94
CA PHE A 298 3.41 3.62 0.65
C PHE A 298 3.16 5.03 1.23
N LEU A 299 1.95 5.55 1.08
CA LEU A 299 1.60 6.87 1.58
C LEU A 299 1.50 6.91 3.11
N LEU A 300 0.99 5.85 3.74
CA LEU A 300 0.99 5.72 5.20
C LEU A 300 2.42 5.67 5.72
N THR A 301 3.32 4.91 5.07
CA THR A 301 4.74 4.87 5.46
C THR A 301 5.39 6.24 5.36
N LEU A 302 5.12 6.97 4.27
CA LEU A 302 5.68 8.30 4.06
C LEU A 302 5.08 9.30 5.07
N PHE A 303 3.76 9.36 5.22
CA PHE A 303 3.06 10.29 6.09
C PHE A 303 3.51 10.16 7.56
N TRP A 304 3.42 8.94 8.13
CA TRP A 304 3.81 8.72 9.52
C TRP A 304 5.32 8.78 9.73
N GLY A 305 6.08 8.37 8.72
CA GLY A 305 7.54 8.49 8.71
C GLY A 305 8.01 9.94 8.79
N CYS A 306 7.36 10.82 8.03
CA CYS A 306 7.68 12.25 8.01
C CYS A 306 7.24 12.96 9.28
N MET A 307 6.08 12.59 9.84
CA MET A 307 5.69 13.05 11.17
C MET A 307 6.76 12.70 12.22
N GLY A 308 7.51 11.61 12.05
CA GLY A 308 8.64 11.26 12.91
C GLY A 308 9.77 12.28 12.93
N PHE A 309 9.97 13.10 11.88
CA PHE A 309 10.97 14.18 11.91
C PHE A 309 10.61 15.25 12.95
N THR A 310 9.34 15.42 13.31
CA THR A 310 8.97 16.33 14.41
C THR A 310 9.57 15.92 15.76
N ALA A 311 9.83 14.61 15.97
CA ALA A 311 10.56 14.11 17.13
C ALA A 311 12.07 14.48 17.06
N PHE A 312 12.64 14.56 15.85
CA PHE A 312 14.00 15.07 15.63
C PHE A 312 14.16 16.51 16.13
N TYR A 313 13.15 17.36 15.89
CA TYR A 313 13.16 18.76 16.31
C TYR A 313 12.73 19.01 17.76
N ARG A 314 12.48 17.96 18.58
CA ARG A 314 12.03 18.07 19.99
C ARG A 314 10.80 18.97 20.21
N GLN A 315 9.91 19.07 19.23
CA GLN A 315 8.73 19.93 19.32
C GLN A 315 7.53 19.27 20.01
N LEU A 316 7.62 17.97 20.35
CA LEU A 316 6.50 17.20 20.89
C LEU A 316 6.68 16.86 22.39
N PRO A 317 5.62 16.99 23.21
CA PRO A 317 5.64 16.47 24.57
C PRO A 317 5.75 14.95 24.55
N SER A 318 6.51 14.37 25.50
CA SER A 318 6.83 12.94 25.52
C SER A 318 5.61 12.02 25.45
N SER A 319 4.46 12.43 26.02
CA SER A 319 3.21 11.67 25.94
C SER A 319 2.67 11.50 24.51
N LEU A 320 2.84 12.52 23.66
CA LEU A 320 2.35 12.50 22.29
C LEU A 320 3.27 11.65 21.40
N GLU A 321 4.57 11.62 21.69
CA GLU A 321 5.54 10.74 21.04
C GLU A 321 5.20 9.25 21.24
N TRP A 322 4.79 8.85 22.46
CA TRP A 322 4.36 7.48 22.72
C TRP A 322 3.08 7.09 21.96
N ILE A 323 2.13 8.01 21.82
CA ILE A 323 0.87 7.76 21.09
C ILE A 323 1.15 7.61 19.59
N LEU A 324 1.96 8.52 19.02
CA LEU A 324 2.31 8.47 17.60
C LEU A 324 3.21 7.27 17.26
N SER A 325 3.98 6.77 18.22
CA SER A 325 4.80 5.56 18.08
C SER A 325 4.01 4.27 17.81
N ILE A 326 2.68 4.24 18.02
CA ILE A 326 1.81 3.12 17.59
C ILE A 326 1.75 2.99 16.06
N CYS A 327 2.16 4.03 15.34
CA CYS A 327 2.40 3.97 13.91
C CYS A 327 3.85 3.59 13.65
N SER A 328 4.12 2.34 13.29
CA SER A 328 5.48 1.83 13.11
C SER A 328 6.46 2.68 12.27
N PRO A 329 6.07 3.40 11.20
CA PRO A 329 6.99 4.30 10.49
C PRO A 329 7.46 5.49 11.34
N PHE A 330 6.59 6.01 12.22
CA PHE A 330 6.96 7.06 13.17
C PHE A 330 7.95 6.54 14.21
N ALA A 331 7.67 5.37 14.82
CA ALA A 331 8.55 4.75 15.80
C ALA A 331 9.93 4.44 15.23
N PHE A 332 10.01 3.99 13.97
CA PHE A 332 11.29 3.79 13.28
C PHE A 332 12.07 5.10 13.10
N THR A 333 11.42 6.17 12.63
CA THR A 333 12.06 7.49 12.47
C THR A 333 12.54 8.04 13.82
N SER A 334 11.76 7.90 14.90
CA SER A 334 12.18 8.29 16.25
C SER A 334 13.38 7.45 16.74
N GLY A 335 13.35 6.13 16.54
CA GLY A 335 14.49 5.25 16.88
C GLY A 335 15.77 5.60 16.12
N MET A 336 15.69 5.85 14.81
CA MET A 336 16.84 6.28 14.00
C MET A 336 17.38 7.65 14.44
N THR A 337 16.47 8.57 14.79
CA THR A 337 16.82 9.89 15.35
C THR A 337 17.59 9.76 16.65
N GLN A 338 17.17 8.87 17.54
CA GLN A 338 17.86 8.62 18.82
C GLN A 338 19.26 8.01 18.60
N ILE A 339 19.39 7.06 17.67
CA ILE A 339 20.70 6.50 17.30
C ILE A 339 21.63 7.59 16.79
N ILE A 340 21.17 8.43 15.85
CA ILE A 340 21.99 9.54 15.29
C ILE A 340 22.37 10.54 16.38
N ARG A 341 21.47 10.81 17.32
CA ARG A 341 21.73 11.70 18.46
C ARG A 341 22.81 11.18 19.38
N LEU A 342 22.71 9.91 19.77
CA LEU A 342 23.68 9.28 20.68
C LEU A 342 25.04 9.16 19.99
N ASP A 343 25.05 8.76 18.71
CA ASP A 343 26.26 8.70 17.89
C ASP A 343 26.94 10.08 17.74
N TYR A 344 26.17 11.16 17.55
CA TYR A 344 26.69 12.54 17.52
C TYR A 344 27.37 12.96 18.85
N ASN A 345 26.81 12.51 19.97
CA ASN A 345 27.35 12.75 21.30
C ASN A 345 28.57 11.87 21.63
N LEU A 346 29.01 11.00 20.72
CA LEU A 346 30.06 10.00 20.97
C LEU A 346 29.65 8.96 22.04
N ASN A 347 28.36 8.82 22.31
CA ASN A 347 27.83 7.80 23.21
C ASN A 347 27.16 6.71 22.35
N GLY A 348 27.75 5.52 22.31
CA GLY A 348 27.13 4.39 21.60
C GLY A 348 25.94 3.83 22.37
N VAL A 349 24.93 3.31 21.66
CA VAL A 349 23.91 2.46 22.30
C VAL A 349 24.55 1.11 22.59
N ILE A 350 24.94 0.88 23.83
CA ILE A 350 25.53 -0.38 24.30
C ILE A 350 24.58 -1.00 25.34
N PHE A 351 24.28 -2.28 25.22
CA PHE A 351 23.45 -3.02 26.16
C PHE A 351 24.29 -4.02 26.96
N PRO A 352 24.26 -4.02 28.30
CA PRO A 352 23.53 -3.11 29.20
C PRO A 352 24.23 -1.75 29.37
N ASP A 353 23.44 -0.69 29.52
CA ASP A 353 23.92 0.69 29.59
C ASP A 353 24.10 1.18 31.04
N PRO A 354 25.25 1.74 31.41
CA PRO A 354 25.46 2.36 32.71
C PRO A 354 24.79 3.75 32.89
N SER A 355 24.36 4.46 31.83
CA SER A 355 23.80 5.83 31.94
C SER A 355 22.27 5.89 32.03
N GLY A 356 21.56 4.84 31.60
CA GLY A 356 20.08 4.77 31.61
C GLY A 356 19.40 5.36 30.37
N ASP A 357 20.16 5.91 29.43
CA ASP A 357 19.65 6.51 28.18
C ASP A 357 19.17 5.44 27.18
N SER A 358 19.69 4.21 27.28
CA SER A 358 19.32 3.08 26.42
C SER A 358 17.89 2.53 26.62
N TYR A 359 17.19 2.93 27.69
CA TYR A 359 15.78 2.55 27.93
C TYR A 359 14.87 2.95 26.77
N ILE A 360 15.11 4.11 26.16
CA ILE A 360 14.26 4.64 25.09
C ILE A 360 14.37 3.76 23.82
N MET A 361 15.56 3.21 23.55
CA MET A 361 15.77 2.26 22.45
C MET A 361 15.08 0.91 22.72
N ILE A 362 15.13 0.39 23.95
CA ILE A 362 14.41 -0.84 24.33
C ILE A 362 12.91 -0.66 24.18
N ALA A 363 12.38 0.50 24.61
CA ALA A 363 10.98 0.82 24.47
C ALA A 363 10.56 0.94 23.00
N THR A 364 11.40 1.53 22.16
CA THR A 364 11.19 1.60 20.70
C THR A 364 11.12 0.21 20.07
N PHE A 365 12.03 -0.71 20.44
CA PHE A 365 11.95 -2.11 19.98
C PHE A 365 10.68 -2.82 20.44
N SER A 366 10.28 -2.58 21.69
CA SER A 366 9.07 -3.17 22.26
C SER A 366 7.81 -2.70 21.53
N ILE A 367 7.75 -1.41 21.17
CA ILE A 367 6.63 -0.84 20.42
C ILE A 367 6.58 -1.39 18.99
N LEU A 368 7.70 -1.44 18.28
CA LEU A 368 7.73 -1.99 16.92
C LEU A 368 7.29 -3.46 16.90
N SER A 369 7.69 -4.25 17.91
CA SER A 369 7.23 -5.63 18.07
C SER A 369 5.74 -5.70 18.37
N PHE A 370 5.22 -4.80 19.22
CA PHE A 370 3.80 -4.71 19.54
C PHE A 370 2.95 -4.33 18.33
N ASP A 371 3.37 -3.33 17.55
CA ASP A 371 2.69 -2.90 16.33
C ASP A 371 2.60 -4.03 15.31
N GLY A 372 3.70 -4.78 15.11
CA GLY A 372 3.70 -5.94 14.22
C GLY A 372 2.68 -7.01 14.63
N LEU A 373 2.60 -7.32 15.92
CA LEU A 373 1.60 -8.26 16.45
C LEU A 373 0.19 -7.72 16.33
N LEU A 374 -0.02 -6.44 16.64
CA LEU A 374 -1.32 -5.77 16.58
C LEU A 374 -1.85 -5.73 15.14
N TYR A 375 -1.04 -5.34 14.15
CA TYR A 375 -1.44 -5.36 12.75
C TYR A 375 -1.75 -6.77 12.25
N LEU A 376 -0.99 -7.79 12.67
CA LEU A 376 -1.24 -9.18 12.29
C LEU A 376 -2.55 -9.72 12.90
N LEU A 377 -2.82 -9.42 14.17
CA LEU A 377 -4.08 -9.78 14.82
C LEU A 377 -5.27 -9.08 14.17
N LEU A 378 -5.15 -7.78 13.86
CA LEU A 378 -6.17 -7.03 13.13
C LEU A 378 -6.37 -7.61 11.73
N ALA A 379 -5.31 -8.00 11.01
CA ALA A 379 -5.42 -8.61 9.70
C ALA A 379 -6.21 -9.93 9.76
N LEU A 380 -5.91 -10.81 10.72
CA LEU A 380 -6.63 -12.07 10.91
C LEU A 380 -8.10 -11.84 11.33
N TYR A 381 -8.35 -10.83 12.15
CA TYR A 381 -9.69 -10.45 12.59
C TYR A 381 -10.53 -9.91 11.44
N PHE A 382 -10.01 -8.94 10.67
CA PHE A 382 -10.70 -8.36 9.53
C PHE A 382 -10.87 -9.34 8.37
N ASP A 383 -9.98 -10.33 8.21
CA ASP A 383 -10.10 -11.36 7.18
C ASP A 383 -11.31 -12.28 7.42
N LYS A 384 -11.76 -12.41 8.67
CA LYS A 384 -13.00 -13.11 9.02
C LYS A 384 -14.26 -12.25 8.87
N ILE A 385 -14.16 -10.94 9.10
CA ILE A 385 -15.34 -10.05 9.17
C ILE A 385 -15.68 -9.43 7.82
N LEU A 386 -14.67 -9.02 7.04
CA LEU A 386 -14.91 -8.30 5.79
C LEU A 386 -15.36 -9.28 4.71
N PRO A 387 -16.52 -9.03 4.06
CA PRO A 387 -17.06 -9.93 3.06
C PRO A 387 -16.16 -9.96 1.82
N TYR A 388 -15.64 -11.14 1.49
CA TYR A 388 -15.05 -11.40 0.19
C TYR A 388 -15.90 -12.44 -0.56
N GLY A 389 -16.58 -11.99 -1.62
CA GLY A 389 -17.43 -12.87 -2.42
C GLY A 389 -18.62 -13.42 -1.63
N ASN A 390 -18.86 -14.72 -1.77
CA ASN A 390 -20.05 -15.41 -1.24
C ASN A 390 -19.83 -16.02 0.16
N GLU A 391 -18.68 -15.75 0.80
CA GLU A 391 -18.29 -16.37 2.08
C GLU A 391 -19.23 -16.03 3.25
N ARG A 392 -19.20 -16.93 4.25
CA ARG A 392 -19.94 -16.84 5.50
C ARG A 392 -19.63 -15.58 6.31
N HIS A 393 -20.66 -14.88 6.77
CA HIS A 393 -20.52 -13.72 7.67
C HIS A 393 -20.10 -14.14 9.08
N TYR A 394 -19.01 -13.59 9.60
CA TYR A 394 -18.73 -13.59 11.04
C TYR A 394 -19.26 -12.30 11.67
N SER A 395 -20.00 -12.42 12.77
CA SER A 395 -20.36 -11.26 13.59
C SER A 395 -19.07 -10.59 14.12
N PRO A 396 -18.97 -9.24 14.15
CA PRO A 396 -17.81 -8.55 14.70
C PRO A 396 -17.45 -8.99 16.13
N LEU A 397 -18.43 -9.45 16.92
CA LEU A 397 -18.23 -9.90 18.30
C LEU A 397 -18.10 -11.43 18.44
N PHE A 398 -17.61 -12.14 17.42
CA PHE A 398 -17.52 -13.62 17.46
C PHE A 398 -16.68 -14.17 18.62
N PHE A 399 -15.74 -13.38 19.18
CA PHE A 399 -14.93 -13.75 20.34
C PHE A 399 -15.68 -13.66 21.68
N LEU A 400 -16.67 -12.77 21.79
CA LEU A 400 -17.43 -12.54 23.02
C LEU A 400 -18.73 -13.37 23.06
N ASN A 401 -19.19 -13.83 21.90
CA ASN A 401 -20.30 -14.79 21.85
C ASN A 401 -19.78 -16.20 22.09
N SER A 402 -19.75 -16.60 23.37
CA SER A 402 -19.79 -18.01 23.73
C SER A 402 -21.10 -18.61 23.21
N SER A 403 -21.07 -19.24 22.03
CA SER A 403 -22.00 -20.29 21.60
C SER A 403 -23.54 -20.06 21.74
N CYS A 404 -24.08 -18.85 21.94
CA CYS A 404 -25.49 -18.74 22.38
C CYS A 404 -26.30 -17.49 21.99
N SER A 405 -25.89 -16.64 21.04
CA SER A 405 -26.67 -15.40 20.75
C SER A 405 -26.89 -15.03 19.29
N GLN A 406 -26.85 -16.01 18.39
CA GLN A 406 -27.55 -15.93 17.11
C GLN A 406 -28.37 -17.21 16.87
N HIS A 407 -29.16 -17.59 17.87
CA HIS A 407 -30.51 -18.09 17.57
C HIS A 407 -31.25 -16.91 16.94
N GLN A 408 -31.09 -16.74 15.63
CA GLN A 408 -32.22 -16.21 14.88
C GLN A 408 -33.37 -17.15 15.23
N ARG A 409 -34.37 -16.62 15.95
CA ARG A 409 -35.60 -17.33 16.34
C ARG A 409 -36.24 -17.94 15.07
N ILE A 410 -35.78 -19.11 14.67
CA ILE A 410 -36.67 -20.14 14.18
C ILE A 410 -37.11 -20.80 15.48
N ASN A 411 -38.39 -20.65 15.80
CA ASN A 411 -38.97 -21.26 16.98
C ASN A 411 -38.62 -22.75 16.96
N ASN A 412 -37.75 -23.17 17.88
CA ASN A 412 -37.69 -24.55 18.34
C ASN A 412 -39.02 -24.82 19.08
N LYS A 413 -40.09 -25.02 18.33
CA LYS A 413 -41.04 -26.05 18.74
C LYS A 413 -40.27 -27.35 18.58
N VAL A 414 -40.16 -28.08 19.67
CA VAL A 414 -40.03 -29.53 19.64
C VAL A 414 -41.00 -29.99 18.55
N LEU A 415 -40.46 -30.43 17.42
CA LEU A 415 -41.20 -31.25 16.48
C LEU A 415 -41.40 -32.57 17.23
N GLU A 416 -42.42 -32.57 18.11
CA GLU A 416 -43.27 -33.74 18.22
C GLU A 416 -43.59 -34.17 16.80
N LYS A 417 -43.69 -35.48 16.58
CA LYS A 417 -44.16 -36.10 15.34
C LYS A 417 -45.39 -35.37 14.78
N ASP A 418 -45.18 -34.25 14.11
CA ASP A 418 -46.11 -33.68 13.17
C ASP A 418 -45.85 -34.52 11.94
N GLU A 419 -46.90 -35.23 11.57
CA GLU A 419 -47.04 -36.09 10.40
C GLU A 419 -46.13 -35.60 9.28
N ASP A 420 -45.31 -36.53 8.74
CA ASP A 420 -44.58 -36.31 7.50
C ASP A 420 -45.49 -35.50 6.57
N PRO A 421 -45.07 -34.33 6.05
CA PRO A 421 -45.87 -33.68 5.02
C PRO A 421 -46.10 -34.76 3.97
N ASP A 422 -47.37 -35.11 3.73
CA ASP A 422 -47.75 -36.15 2.79
C ASP A 422 -46.80 -36.05 1.60
N PRO A 423 -46.10 -37.14 1.21
CA PRO A 423 -45.20 -37.09 0.08
C PRO A 423 -46.00 -36.40 -1.01
N PRO A 424 -45.51 -35.30 -1.61
CA PRO A 424 -46.23 -34.69 -2.71
C PRO A 424 -46.60 -35.85 -3.63
N SER A 425 -47.88 -35.96 -3.95
CA SER A 425 -48.41 -37.02 -4.79
C SER A 425 -47.76 -36.86 -6.17
N ASP A 426 -46.51 -37.26 -6.27
CA ASP A 426 -45.58 -36.75 -7.26
C ASP A 426 -45.38 -37.87 -8.25
N ASP A 427 -46.24 -37.86 -9.25
CA ASP A 427 -45.95 -38.53 -10.50
C ASP A 427 -44.51 -38.18 -10.92
N TYR A 428 -44.00 -36.98 -10.68
CA TYR A 428 -42.71 -36.47 -11.18
C TYR A 428 -41.41 -37.07 -10.59
N PHE A 429 -41.44 -37.88 -9.54
CA PHE A 429 -40.25 -38.47 -8.93
C PHE A 429 -40.29 -40.00 -8.92
N GLU A 430 -39.19 -40.65 -9.31
CA GLU A 430 -39.11 -42.11 -9.26
C GLU A 430 -39.05 -42.61 -7.81
N PRO A 431 -39.90 -43.56 -7.40
CA PRO A 431 -39.86 -44.14 -6.06
C PRO A 431 -38.54 -44.89 -5.82
N ILE A 432 -38.09 -44.89 -4.57
CA ILE A 432 -36.77 -45.41 -4.18
C ILE A 432 -36.80 -46.94 -4.20
N ALA A 433 -35.80 -47.57 -4.82
CA ALA A 433 -35.64 -49.02 -4.77
C ALA A 433 -35.24 -49.48 -3.35
N PRO A 434 -35.70 -50.65 -2.88
CA PRO A 434 -35.48 -51.10 -1.50
C PRO A 434 -34.00 -51.23 -1.10
N GLU A 435 -33.09 -51.38 -2.07
CA GLU A 435 -31.64 -51.48 -1.86
C GLU A 435 -30.97 -50.18 -1.35
N PHE A 436 -31.65 -49.04 -1.47
CA PHE A 436 -31.16 -47.71 -1.11
C PHE A 436 -31.82 -47.12 0.15
N GLN A 437 -32.83 -47.80 0.72
CA GLN A 437 -33.46 -47.35 1.97
C GLN A 437 -32.44 -47.40 3.12
N GLY A 438 -32.23 -46.26 3.80
CA GLY A 438 -31.26 -46.12 4.89
C GLY A 438 -29.80 -45.85 4.48
N LYS A 439 -29.52 -45.63 3.18
CA LYS A 439 -28.19 -45.25 2.65
C LYS A 439 -28.13 -43.79 2.18
N GLU A 440 -28.95 -42.92 2.77
CA GLU A 440 -29.01 -41.50 2.42
C GLU A 440 -27.75 -40.78 2.93
N ALA A 441 -26.94 -40.27 2.00
CA ALA A 441 -25.70 -39.60 2.32
C ALA A 441 -25.83 -38.08 2.29
N ILE A 442 -26.69 -37.52 1.44
CA ILE A 442 -26.92 -36.07 1.37
C ILE A 442 -28.42 -35.81 1.39
N ARG A 443 -28.90 -35.05 2.39
CA ARG A 443 -30.29 -34.57 2.46
C ARG A 443 -30.32 -33.04 2.41
N PRO A 444 -30.50 -32.44 1.22
CA PRO A 444 -30.89 -31.04 1.06
C PRO A 444 -32.41 -30.89 1.28
N ALA A 445 -32.78 -30.16 2.32
CA ALA A 445 -34.15 -29.71 2.59
C ALA A 445 -34.18 -28.18 2.52
N LEU A 446 -34.20 -27.65 1.30
CA LEU A 446 -34.09 -26.22 1.02
C LEU A 446 -35.47 -25.64 0.69
N SER A 447 -36.06 -24.87 1.60
CA SER A 447 -37.31 -24.14 1.36
C SER A 447 -37.00 -22.67 1.08
N ASN A 448 -37.57 -22.06 0.04
CA ASN A 448 -37.55 -20.60 -0.19
C ASN A 448 -36.17 -19.90 -0.17
N ALA A 449 -35.08 -20.57 -0.53
CA ALA A 449 -33.77 -19.90 -0.53
C ALA A 449 -33.67 -18.85 -1.65
N LEU A 450 -33.35 -17.61 -1.26
CA LEU A 450 -33.10 -16.46 -2.13
C LEU A 450 -31.60 -16.34 -2.40
N LEU A 451 -31.14 -16.65 -3.61
CA LEU A 451 -29.74 -16.49 -3.99
C LEU A 451 -29.53 -15.19 -4.78
N PHE A 452 -28.67 -14.29 -4.27
CA PHE A 452 -28.24 -13.10 -5.01
C PHE A 452 -27.01 -13.45 -5.87
N VAL A 453 -27.20 -13.57 -7.19
CA VAL A 453 -26.08 -13.56 -8.14
C VAL A 453 -25.90 -12.15 -8.68
N MET A 454 -24.65 -11.69 -8.72
CA MET A 454 -24.30 -10.37 -9.22
C MET A 454 -24.83 -10.21 -10.67
N LEU A 455 -25.80 -9.29 -10.83
CA LEU A 455 -26.50 -8.91 -12.06
C LEU A 455 -27.63 -9.89 -12.52
N TYR A 456 -28.86 -9.58 -12.07
CA TYR A 456 -30.18 -9.85 -12.70
C TYR A 456 -30.95 -11.19 -12.56
N ILE A 457 -30.60 -12.17 -11.72
CA ILE A 457 -31.50 -13.34 -11.54
C ILE A 457 -31.70 -13.71 -10.06
N LEU A 458 -32.95 -13.57 -9.61
CA LEU A 458 -33.47 -14.02 -8.33
C LEU A 458 -33.87 -15.50 -8.47
N LEU A 459 -33.05 -16.42 -7.96
CA LEU A 459 -33.39 -17.85 -7.96
C LEU A 459 -34.15 -18.16 -6.66
N LYS A 460 -35.40 -18.62 -6.80
CA LYS A 460 -36.23 -19.17 -5.71
C LYS A 460 -36.17 -20.70 -5.81
N THR A 461 -35.30 -21.32 -5.02
CA THR A 461 -35.11 -22.78 -4.99
C THR A 461 -35.90 -23.39 -3.84
N ASP A 462 -36.94 -24.14 -4.16
CA ASP A 462 -37.58 -25.10 -3.25
C ASP A 462 -37.12 -26.49 -3.70
N LEU A 463 -36.30 -27.17 -2.89
CA LEU A 463 -35.57 -28.37 -3.27
C LEU A 463 -35.50 -29.36 -2.09
N HIS A 464 -36.27 -30.43 -2.22
CA HIS A 464 -36.28 -31.59 -1.31
C HIS A 464 -35.90 -32.83 -2.11
N PHE A 465 -34.70 -33.38 -1.89
CA PHE A 465 -34.28 -34.60 -2.60
C PHE A 465 -33.04 -35.26 -2.00
N ASP A 466 -33.10 -36.55 -1.68
CA ASP A 466 -31.97 -37.27 -1.09
C ASP A 466 -31.03 -37.93 -2.12
N ILE A 467 -29.72 -37.89 -1.84
CA ILE A 467 -28.67 -38.56 -2.63
C ILE A 467 -28.09 -39.71 -1.81
N TYR A 468 -27.88 -40.85 -2.46
CA TYR A 468 -27.57 -42.11 -1.81
C TYR A 468 -26.11 -42.55 -2.01
N GLU A 469 -25.60 -43.35 -1.07
CA GLU A 469 -24.31 -44.02 -1.22
C GLU A 469 -24.31 -45.00 -2.40
N SER A 470 -23.15 -45.20 -3.01
CA SER A 470 -22.94 -46.10 -4.15
C SER A 470 -23.79 -45.76 -5.38
N GLN A 471 -24.12 -44.47 -5.55
CA GLN A 471 -24.92 -43.97 -6.66
C GLN A 471 -24.25 -42.78 -7.33
N ILE A 472 -24.30 -42.76 -8.66
CA ILE A 472 -23.91 -41.59 -9.46
C ILE A 472 -25.16 -40.78 -9.80
N THR A 473 -25.22 -39.54 -9.33
CA THR A 473 -26.33 -38.62 -9.59
C THR A 473 -25.89 -37.47 -10.48
N ALA A 474 -26.63 -37.22 -11.58
CA ALA A 474 -26.38 -36.12 -12.51
C ALA A 474 -27.39 -34.99 -12.32
N ILE A 475 -26.92 -33.75 -12.26
CA ILE A 475 -27.75 -32.54 -12.32
C ILE A 475 -27.75 -32.00 -13.76
N LEU A 476 -28.91 -32.08 -14.41
CA LEU A 476 -29.19 -31.59 -15.76
C LEU A 476 -29.97 -30.28 -15.71
N GLY A 477 -29.70 -29.38 -16.65
CA GLY A 477 -30.35 -28.07 -16.72
C GLY A 477 -29.62 -27.12 -17.67
N HIS A 478 -30.31 -26.13 -18.20
CA HIS A 478 -29.69 -25.09 -19.03
C HIS A 478 -28.69 -24.22 -18.22
N SER A 479 -27.83 -23.49 -18.92
CA SER A 479 -27.01 -22.45 -18.32
C SER A 479 -27.89 -21.44 -17.57
N GLY A 480 -27.56 -21.18 -16.30
CA GLY A 480 -28.38 -20.30 -15.43
C GLY A 480 -29.51 -20.99 -14.66
N ALA A 481 -29.70 -22.32 -14.80
CA ALA A 481 -30.71 -23.06 -14.03
C ALA A 481 -30.43 -23.17 -12.52
N GLY A 482 -29.23 -22.80 -12.06
CA GLY A 482 -28.82 -22.84 -10.64
C GLY A 482 -27.95 -24.03 -10.23
N LYS A 483 -27.46 -24.84 -11.19
CA LYS A 483 -26.65 -26.07 -10.92
C LYS A 483 -25.38 -25.80 -10.12
N SER A 484 -24.53 -24.90 -10.61
CA SER A 484 -23.28 -24.51 -9.93
C SER A 484 -23.56 -23.86 -8.58
N SER A 485 -24.66 -23.11 -8.45
CA SER A 485 -25.09 -22.54 -7.17
C SER A 485 -25.45 -23.62 -6.15
N LEU A 486 -26.17 -24.66 -6.56
CA LEU A 486 -26.49 -25.80 -5.69
C LEU A 486 -25.21 -26.51 -5.21
N LEU A 487 -24.26 -26.79 -6.11
CA LEU A 487 -22.97 -27.37 -5.74
C LEU A 487 -22.17 -26.48 -4.77
N ASN A 488 -22.22 -25.16 -4.95
CA ASN A 488 -21.59 -24.22 -4.03
C ASN A 488 -22.23 -24.20 -2.63
N ILE A 489 -23.56 -24.41 -2.54
CA ILE A 489 -24.27 -24.57 -1.26
C ILE A 489 -23.83 -25.87 -0.59
N LEU A 490 -23.82 -27.00 -1.31
CA LEU A 490 -23.40 -28.30 -0.78
C LEU A 490 -21.94 -28.28 -0.27
N ASN A 491 -21.07 -27.51 -0.92
CA ASN A 491 -19.67 -27.31 -0.53
C ASN A 491 -19.47 -26.28 0.62
N GLY A 492 -20.55 -25.63 1.07
CA GLY A 492 -20.53 -24.63 2.14
C GLY A 492 -19.80 -23.34 1.78
N LEU A 493 -19.78 -22.98 0.50
CA LEU A 493 -19.29 -21.66 0.03
C LEU A 493 -20.34 -20.58 0.17
N THR A 494 -21.60 -20.95 -0.04
CA THR A 494 -22.77 -20.09 0.09
C THR A 494 -23.65 -20.65 1.19
N ILE A 495 -24.06 -19.81 2.14
CA ILE A 495 -25.05 -20.20 3.15
C ILE A 495 -26.43 -20.21 2.47
N PRO A 496 -27.24 -21.26 2.68
CA PRO A 496 -28.64 -21.19 2.27
C PRO A 496 -29.39 -20.10 3.04
N THR A 497 -30.22 -19.32 2.35
CA THR A 497 -31.02 -18.25 2.97
C THR A 497 -32.09 -18.80 3.90
N GLU A 498 -32.73 -19.91 3.50
CA GLU A 498 -33.73 -20.68 4.26
C GLU A 498 -33.55 -22.17 3.94
N GLY A 499 -33.92 -23.06 4.87
CA GLY A 499 -33.73 -24.51 4.77
C GLY A 499 -32.42 -25.04 5.39
N SER A 500 -32.25 -26.36 5.38
CA SER A 500 -31.08 -27.05 5.95
C SER A 500 -30.51 -28.07 4.96
N VAL A 501 -29.20 -28.27 4.98
CA VAL A 501 -28.51 -29.26 4.15
C VAL A 501 -27.64 -30.10 5.06
N THR A 502 -27.83 -31.41 5.01
CA THR A 502 -27.01 -32.37 5.78
C THR A 502 -26.25 -33.30 4.85
N ILE A 503 -24.98 -33.57 5.18
CA ILE A 503 -24.13 -34.57 4.53
C ILE A 503 -23.67 -35.54 5.63
N TYR A 504 -24.03 -36.82 5.53
CA TYR A 504 -23.80 -37.84 6.58
C TYR A 504 -24.23 -37.36 7.98
N ASN A 505 -25.46 -36.83 8.09
CA ASN A 505 -26.04 -36.24 9.30
C ASN A 505 -25.29 -35.03 9.89
N LYS A 506 -24.33 -34.45 9.15
CA LYS A 506 -23.62 -33.22 9.54
C LYS A 506 -24.20 -32.05 8.80
N ASN A 507 -24.49 -30.97 9.51
CA ASN A 507 -25.13 -29.81 8.91
C ASN A 507 -24.09 -28.92 8.24
N VAL A 508 -24.24 -28.67 6.94
CA VAL A 508 -23.39 -27.73 6.19
C VAL A 508 -23.46 -26.33 6.81
N SER A 509 -24.55 -26.04 7.55
CA SER A 509 -24.71 -24.76 8.21
C SER A 509 -23.88 -24.55 9.48
N GLU A 510 -23.31 -25.60 10.05
CA GLU A 510 -22.49 -25.52 11.26
C GLU A 510 -20.99 -25.55 10.90
N MET A 511 -20.18 -24.72 11.56
CA MET A 511 -18.75 -24.60 11.18
C MET A 511 -17.94 -25.85 11.49
N LYS A 512 -18.18 -26.48 12.64
CA LYS A 512 -17.48 -27.70 13.05
C LYS A 512 -17.77 -28.84 12.07
N ASP A 513 -19.05 -29.00 11.74
CA ASP A 513 -19.53 -29.98 10.76
C ASP A 513 -18.97 -29.73 9.37
N LEU A 514 -18.89 -28.46 8.93
CA LEU A 514 -18.33 -28.10 7.63
C LEU A 514 -16.85 -28.48 7.49
N GLU A 515 -16.04 -28.32 8.54
CA GLU A 515 -14.64 -28.75 8.54
C GLU A 515 -14.52 -30.28 8.40
N GLU A 516 -15.44 -31.04 9.00
CA GLU A 516 -15.48 -32.49 8.86
C GLU A 516 -16.00 -32.94 7.49
N ILE A 517 -17.00 -32.26 6.95
CA ILE A 517 -17.51 -32.47 5.59
C ILE A 517 -16.39 -32.24 4.56
N ARG A 518 -15.60 -31.17 4.69
CA ARG A 518 -14.48 -30.88 3.77
C ARG A 518 -13.38 -31.95 3.79
N LYS A 519 -13.22 -32.72 4.87
CA LYS A 519 -12.25 -33.83 4.93
C LYS A 519 -12.67 -35.03 4.06
N ILE A 520 -13.98 -35.25 3.94
CA ILE A 520 -14.56 -36.38 3.22
C ILE A 520 -15.03 -36.02 1.80
N THR A 521 -15.09 -34.74 1.46
CA THR A 521 -15.56 -34.24 0.17
C THR A 521 -14.41 -33.83 -0.77
N GLY A 522 -14.48 -34.27 -2.02
CA GLY A 522 -13.66 -33.82 -3.14
C GLY A 522 -14.47 -32.94 -4.08
N VAL A 523 -13.92 -31.80 -4.49
CA VAL A 523 -14.64 -30.82 -5.30
C VAL A 523 -13.88 -30.51 -6.58
N CYS A 524 -14.57 -30.61 -7.72
CA CYS A 524 -14.12 -30.11 -9.01
C CYS A 524 -15.03 -28.94 -9.44
N PRO A 525 -14.63 -27.68 -9.24
CA PRO A 525 -15.43 -26.52 -9.66
C PRO A 525 -15.41 -26.35 -11.18
N GLN A 526 -16.25 -25.44 -11.70
CA GLN A 526 -16.33 -25.16 -13.14
C GLN A 526 -15.02 -24.63 -13.73
N TYR A 527 -14.22 -23.90 -12.96
CA TYR A 527 -12.96 -23.32 -13.40
C TYR A 527 -11.75 -24.14 -12.93
N ASN A 528 -10.67 -24.04 -13.69
CA ASN A 528 -9.44 -24.80 -13.45
C ASN A 528 -8.63 -24.21 -12.27
N ILE A 529 -8.19 -25.06 -11.33
CA ILE A 529 -7.62 -24.65 -10.02
C ILE A 529 -6.08 -24.60 -9.99
N GLN A 530 -5.41 -25.23 -10.96
CA GLN A 530 -3.96 -25.43 -10.90
C GLN A 530 -3.15 -24.13 -10.85
N PHE A 531 -1.97 -24.21 -10.25
CA PHE A 531 -0.96 -23.15 -10.28
C PHE A 531 -0.07 -23.30 -11.51
N ASP A 532 -0.19 -22.35 -12.44
CA ASP A 532 0.51 -22.36 -13.74
C ASP A 532 2.05 -22.45 -13.62
N THR A 533 2.62 -21.97 -12.52
CA THR A 533 4.08 -21.98 -12.25
C THR A 533 4.62 -23.31 -11.73
N LEU A 534 3.73 -24.23 -11.34
CA LEU A 534 4.08 -25.55 -10.83
C LEU A 534 3.92 -26.61 -11.92
N THR A 535 4.63 -27.72 -11.80
CA THR A 535 4.43 -28.88 -12.68
C THR A 535 3.12 -29.61 -12.33
N VAL A 536 2.66 -30.51 -13.20
CA VAL A 536 1.49 -31.36 -12.92
C VAL A 536 1.70 -32.16 -11.63
N LYS A 537 2.86 -32.82 -11.48
CA LYS A 537 3.22 -33.57 -10.27
C LYS A 537 3.26 -32.70 -9.01
N GLU A 538 3.82 -31.49 -9.11
CA GLU A 538 3.89 -30.55 -7.99
C GLU A 538 2.52 -30.01 -7.58
N ASN A 539 1.63 -29.76 -8.54
CA ASN A 539 0.25 -29.37 -8.26
C ASN A 539 -0.46 -30.48 -7.47
N LEU A 540 -0.41 -31.73 -7.95
CA LEU A 540 -1.03 -32.87 -7.26
C LEU A 540 -0.43 -33.05 -5.85
N SER A 541 0.90 -32.96 -5.72
CA SER A 541 1.59 -33.08 -4.43
C SER A 541 1.20 -31.95 -3.46
N LEU A 542 1.02 -30.72 -3.95
CA LEU A 542 0.57 -29.59 -3.14
C LEU A 542 -0.83 -29.84 -2.58
N PHE A 543 -1.78 -30.22 -3.43
CA PHE A 543 -3.16 -30.45 -3.00
C PHE A 543 -3.31 -31.73 -2.16
N ALA A 544 -2.47 -32.74 -2.36
CA ALA A 544 -2.37 -33.89 -1.47
C ALA A 544 -2.00 -33.50 -0.04
N ASN A 545 -1.02 -32.61 0.12
CA ASN A 545 -0.64 -32.06 1.43
C ASN A 545 -1.73 -31.15 2.02
N ILE A 546 -2.42 -30.35 1.21
CA ILE A 546 -3.55 -29.53 1.67
C ILE A 546 -4.68 -30.40 2.21
N LYS A 547 -5.00 -31.49 1.51
CA LYS A 547 -6.03 -32.48 1.93
C LYS A 547 -5.63 -33.31 3.16
N GLY A 548 -4.40 -33.18 3.67
CA GLY A 548 -3.92 -33.90 4.86
C GLY A 548 -3.59 -35.36 4.61
N ILE A 549 -3.17 -35.73 3.38
CA ILE A 549 -2.61 -37.05 3.08
C ILE A 549 -1.24 -37.16 3.76
N HIS A 550 -0.95 -38.31 4.36
CA HIS A 550 0.29 -38.50 5.12
C HIS A 550 1.52 -38.31 4.20
N PRO A 551 2.57 -37.56 4.59
CA PRO A 551 3.69 -37.23 3.71
C PRO A 551 4.38 -38.43 3.03
N GLN A 552 4.36 -39.59 3.69
CA GLN A 552 4.90 -40.85 3.17
C GLN A 552 4.06 -41.46 2.04
N GLU A 553 2.75 -41.22 2.04
CA GLU A 553 1.81 -41.74 1.03
C GLU A 553 1.60 -40.77 -0.14
N VAL A 554 1.96 -39.49 0.03
CA VAL A 554 1.73 -38.44 -0.99
C VAL A 554 2.30 -38.83 -2.35
N GLU A 555 3.54 -39.32 -2.42
CA GLU A 555 4.13 -39.69 -3.72
C GLU A 555 3.42 -40.88 -4.38
N GLN A 556 3.00 -41.87 -3.59
CA GLN A 556 2.30 -43.06 -4.08
C GLN A 556 0.91 -42.68 -4.64
N GLU A 557 0.14 -41.89 -3.89
CA GLU A 557 -1.17 -41.38 -4.32
C GLU A 557 -1.05 -40.52 -5.58
N VAL A 558 -0.06 -39.64 -5.64
CA VAL A 558 0.16 -38.78 -6.81
C VAL A 558 0.51 -39.63 -8.04
N GLN A 559 1.36 -40.65 -7.91
CA GLN A 559 1.68 -41.56 -9.01
C GLN A 559 0.46 -42.38 -9.46
N GLN A 560 -0.37 -42.83 -8.52
CA GLN A 560 -1.61 -43.55 -8.83
C GLN A 560 -2.57 -42.67 -9.65
N ILE A 561 -2.80 -41.42 -9.24
CA ILE A 561 -3.67 -40.50 -10.01
C ILE A 561 -3.09 -40.19 -11.39
N LEU A 562 -1.77 -40.03 -11.51
CA LEU A 562 -1.11 -39.81 -12.80
C LEU A 562 -1.26 -41.00 -13.76
N LEU A 563 -1.28 -42.23 -13.22
CA LEU A 563 -1.56 -43.46 -13.97
C LEU A 563 -3.03 -43.55 -14.39
N GLU A 564 -3.95 -43.43 -13.43
CA GLU A 564 -5.40 -43.58 -13.65
C GLU A 564 -5.96 -42.54 -14.64
N LEU A 565 -5.37 -41.35 -14.69
CA LEU A 565 -5.75 -40.28 -15.61
C LEU A 565 -4.85 -40.16 -16.84
N ASP A 566 -3.93 -41.10 -17.07
CA ASP A 566 -3.02 -41.09 -18.23
C ASP A 566 -2.32 -39.72 -18.43
N MET A 567 -1.72 -39.22 -17.34
CA MET A 567 -1.01 -37.93 -17.29
C MET A 567 0.50 -38.07 -17.07
N GLN A 568 1.04 -39.29 -17.09
CA GLN A 568 2.45 -39.55 -16.83
C GLN A 568 3.38 -38.80 -17.80
N ASN A 569 3.02 -38.76 -19.09
CA ASN A 569 3.80 -38.10 -20.13
C ASN A 569 3.94 -36.58 -19.95
N ILE A 570 3.04 -35.96 -19.17
CA ILE A 570 3.02 -34.51 -18.92
C ILE A 570 3.33 -34.16 -17.46
N GLN A 571 3.73 -35.14 -16.63
CA GLN A 571 3.87 -34.95 -15.18
C GLN A 571 4.86 -33.84 -14.77
N ASP A 572 5.92 -33.66 -15.56
CA ASP A 572 6.99 -32.68 -15.33
C ASP A 572 6.79 -31.37 -16.12
N ASN A 573 5.75 -31.29 -16.95
CA ASN A 573 5.41 -30.06 -17.66
C ASN A 573 4.79 -29.05 -16.70
N LEU A 574 5.13 -27.78 -16.89
CA LEU A 574 4.49 -26.68 -16.15
C LEU A 574 3.02 -26.57 -16.56
N ALA A 575 2.16 -26.41 -15.56
CA ALA A 575 0.71 -26.32 -15.76
C ALA A 575 0.29 -25.17 -16.69
N GLY A 576 1.09 -24.11 -16.77
CA GLY A 576 0.87 -22.99 -17.69
C GLY A 576 0.96 -23.34 -19.18
N TYR A 577 1.65 -24.43 -19.55
CA TYR A 577 1.79 -24.88 -20.94
C TYR A 577 0.79 -25.98 -21.33
N LEU A 578 -0.08 -26.39 -20.41
CA LEU A 578 -1.10 -27.41 -20.68
C LEU A 578 -2.25 -26.86 -21.53
N SER A 579 -2.88 -27.72 -22.34
CA SER A 579 -4.13 -27.41 -23.00
C SER A 579 -5.27 -27.24 -21.97
N GLU A 580 -6.35 -26.53 -22.32
CA GLU A 580 -7.49 -26.38 -21.39
C GLU A 580 -8.10 -27.74 -20.98
N GLY A 581 -8.13 -28.73 -21.89
CA GLY A 581 -8.55 -30.09 -21.55
C GLY A 581 -7.60 -30.78 -20.56
N GLN A 582 -6.28 -30.65 -20.75
CA GLN A 582 -5.30 -31.20 -19.80
C GLN A 582 -5.39 -30.51 -18.42
N LYS A 583 -5.62 -29.20 -18.38
CA LYS A 583 -5.87 -28.45 -17.13
C LYS A 583 -7.14 -28.92 -16.44
N ARG A 584 -8.20 -29.21 -17.21
CA ARG A 584 -9.43 -29.81 -16.70
C ARG A 584 -9.18 -31.18 -16.07
N LYS A 585 -8.42 -32.03 -16.78
CA LYS A 585 -8.02 -33.35 -16.30
C LYS A 585 -7.20 -33.28 -15.01
N LEU A 586 -6.26 -32.33 -14.91
CA LEU A 586 -5.52 -32.06 -13.68
C LEU A 586 -6.42 -31.59 -12.53
N THR A 587 -7.38 -30.69 -12.81
CA THR A 587 -8.36 -30.22 -11.81
C THR A 587 -9.24 -31.36 -11.31
N PHE A 588 -9.68 -32.25 -12.21
CA PHE A 588 -10.38 -33.49 -11.86
C PHE A 588 -9.50 -34.40 -10.99
N GLY A 589 -8.23 -34.59 -11.36
CA GLY A 589 -7.22 -35.32 -10.57
C GLY A 589 -7.07 -34.77 -9.15
N ILE A 590 -7.06 -33.44 -9.00
CA ILE A 590 -7.01 -32.80 -7.68
C ILE A 590 -8.26 -33.12 -6.86
N ALA A 591 -9.45 -33.15 -7.47
CA ALA A 591 -10.70 -33.44 -6.78
C ALA A 591 -10.72 -34.86 -6.19
N ILE A 592 -10.17 -35.85 -6.91
CA ILE A 592 -10.16 -37.28 -6.53
C ILE A 592 -9.01 -37.68 -5.59
N LEU A 593 -7.99 -36.82 -5.40
CA LEU A 593 -6.86 -37.09 -4.50
C LEU A 593 -7.31 -37.49 -3.09
N GLY A 594 -6.72 -38.56 -2.56
CA GLY A 594 -6.98 -39.05 -1.21
C GLY A 594 -8.36 -39.68 -1.03
N ASP A 595 -8.92 -40.24 -2.10
CA ASP A 595 -10.13 -41.06 -2.13
C ASP A 595 -11.29 -40.50 -1.26
N PRO A 596 -11.84 -39.32 -1.63
CA PRO A 596 -12.90 -38.68 -0.86
C PRO A 596 -14.23 -39.44 -1.02
N GLN A 597 -14.94 -39.67 0.07
CA GLN A 597 -16.24 -40.37 0.09
C GLN A 597 -17.33 -39.67 -0.72
N VAL A 598 -17.30 -38.33 -0.78
CA VAL A 598 -18.24 -37.52 -1.55
C VAL A 598 -17.50 -36.79 -2.66
N LEU A 599 -17.95 -36.91 -3.90
CA LEU A 599 -17.42 -36.18 -5.05
C LEU A 599 -18.47 -35.22 -5.57
N LEU A 600 -18.16 -33.92 -5.54
CA LEU A 600 -18.98 -32.83 -6.08
C LEU A 600 -18.28 -32.26 -7.33
N LEU A 601 -18.83 -32.53 -8.51
CA LEU A 601 -18.17 -32.25 -9.79
C LEU A 601 -19.01 -31.31 -10.66
N ASP A 602 -18.58 -30.06 -10.82
CA ASP A 602 -19.27 -29.07 -11.66
C ASP A 602 -18.70 -29.07 -13.08
N GLU A 603 -19.40 -29.69 -14.04
CA GLU A 603 -19.00 -29.86 -15.45
C GLU A 603 -17.63 -30.57 -15.65
N PRO A 604 -17.38 -31.75 -15.07
CA PRO A 604 -16.04 -32.36 -14.99
C PRO A 604 -15.38 -32.63 -16.36
N THR A 605 -16.16 -32.84 -17.41
CA THR A 605 -15.67 -33.21 -18.74
C THR A 605 -15.68 -32.08 -19.76
N ALA A 606 -15.99 -30.85 -19.33
CA ALA A 606 -16.00 -29.67 -20.19
C ALA A 606 -14.61 -29.42 -20.80
N GLY A 607 -14.54 -29.30 -22.12
CA GLY A 607 -13.29 -29.04 -22.85
C GLY A 607 -12.36 -30.25 -23.00
N LEU A 608 -12.76 -31.44 -22.55
CA LEU A 608 -12.04 -32.69 -22.81
C LEU A 608 -12.35 -33.23 -24.21
N ASP A 609 -11.34 -33.81 -24.85
CA ASP A 609 -11.50 -34.61 -26.07
C ASP A 609 -12.32 -35.89 -25.78
N PRO A 610 -12.93 -36.51 -26.80
CA PRO A 610 -13.80 -37.67 -26.61
C PRO A 610 -13.14 -38.84 -25.88
N PHE A 611 -11.84 -39.07 -26.10
CA PHE A 611 -11.11 -40.18 -25.47
C PHE A 611 -10.86 -39.90 -23.99
N SER A 612 -10.33 -38.71 -23.64
CA SER A 612 -10.17 -38.29 -22.24
C SER A 612 -11.50 -38.28 -21.48
N ARG A 613 -12.61 -37.94 -22.14
CA ARG A 613 -13.95 -37.98 -21.54
C ARG A 613 -14.36 -39.41 -21.17
N GLN A 614 -14.17 -40.37 -22.08
CA GLN A 614 -14.46 -41.79 -21.81
C GLN A 614 -13.61 -42.34 -20.65
N GLN A 615 -12.36 -41.92 -20.52
CA GLN A 615 -11.51 -42.30 -19.39
C GLN A 615 -12.09 -41.81 -18.06
N VAL A 616 -12.48 -40.52 -17.98
CA VAL A 616 -13.13 -39.96 -16.78
C VAL A 616 -14.44 -40.69 -16.47
N TRP A 617 -15.22 -41.06 -17.48
CA TRP A 617 -16.46 -41.80 -17.29
C TRP A 617 -16.23 -43.22 -16.74
N SER A 618 -15.25 -43.93 -17.29
CA SER A 618 -14.89 -45.28 -16.84
C SER A 618 -14.40 -45.24 -15.39
N PHE A 619 -13.56 -44.27 -15.07
CA PHE A 619 -13.06 -44.01 -13.73
C PHE A 619 -14.20 -43.77 -12.71
N LEU A 620 -15.15 -42.89 -13.03
CA LEU A 620 -16.28 -42.59 -12.13
C LEU A 620 -17.20 -43.81 -11.93
N LYS A 621 -17.39 -44.64 -12.97
CA LYS A 621 -18.15 -45.90 -12.87
C LYS A 621 -17.44 -46.92 -11.98
N GLU A 622 -16.13 -47.07 -12.12
CA GLU A 622 -15.32 -47.99 -11.31
C GLU A 622 -15.29 -47.56 -9.83
N ARG A 623 -15.19 -46.26 -9.55
CA ARG A 623 -15.20 -45.72 -8.18
C ARG A 623 -16.60 -45.52 -7.59
N ARG A 624 -17.66 -45.95 -8.27
CA ARG A 624 -19.03 -45.83 -7.76
C ARG A 624 -19.22 -46.49 -6.39
N ALA A 625 -18.62 -47.66 -6.16
CA ALA A 625 -18.84 -48.43 -4.94
C ALA A 625 -18.36 -47.67 -3.69
N ASN A 626 -19.20 -47.60 -2.65
CA ASN A 626 -18.95 -46.92 -1.38
C ASN A 626 -18.68 -45.39 -1.49
N HIS A 627 -19.04 -44.79 -2.62
CA HIS A 627 -18.88 -43.36 -2.87
C HIS A 627 -20.20 -42.70 -3.24
N VAL A 628 -20.30 -41.40 -2.97
CA VAL A 628 -21.41 -40.55 -3.38
C VAL A 628 -20.90 -39.60 -4.44
N ILE A 629 -21.34 -39.79 -5.69
CA ILE A 629 -20.85 -38.99 -6.82
C ILE A 629 -22.00 -38.12 -7.33
N LEU A 630 -21.88 -36.81 -7.15
CA LEU A 630 -22.80 -35.82 -7.68
C LEU A 630 -22.07 -34.95 -8.71
N PHE A 631 -22.56 -34.93 -9.94
CA PHE A 631 -21.98 -34.10 -10.98
C PHE A 631 -23.03 -33.26 -11.71
N SER A 632 -22.68 -32.04 -12.10
CA SER A 632 -23.48 -31.23 -13.01
C SER A 632 -22.98 -31.42 -14.44
N THR A 633 -23.89 -31.44 -15.40
CA THR A 633 -23.52 -31.40 -16.82
C THR A 633 -24.57 -30.65 -17.63
N GLN A 634 -24.15 -30.17 -18.81
CA GLN A 634 -25.03 -29.68 -19.86
C GLN A 634 -25.25 -30.74 -20.94
N PHE A 635 -24.42 -31.79 -20.96
CA PHE A 635 -24.49 -32.86 -21.95
C PHE A 635 -25.43 -33.96 -21.45
N VAL A 636 -26.59 -34.06 -22.08
CA VAL A 636 -27.59 -35.07 -21.70
C VAL A 636 -27.07 -36.49 -21.95
N ASP A 637 -26.30 -36.68 -23.02
CA ASP A 637 -25.69 -37.97 -23.35
C ASP A 637 -24.73 -38.45 -22.25
N GLU A 638 -24.01 -37.52 -21.61
CA GLU A 638 -23.15 -37.81 -20.47
C GLU A 638 -23.95 -38.29 -19.26
N ALA A 639 -25.05 -37.60 -18.94
CA ALA A 639 -25.92 -38.02 -17.85
C ALA A 639 -26.61 -39.36 -18.14
N ASP A 640 -27.03 -39.61 -19.38
CA ASP A 640 -27.66 -40.87 -19.79
C ASP A 640 -26.69 -42.07 -19.67
N MET A 641 -25.43 -41.87 -20.08
CA MET A 641 -24.40 -42.91 -20.04
C MET A 641 -23.77 -43.15 -18.67
N LEU A 642 -23.59 -42.10 -17.86
CA LEU A 642 -22.83 -42.17 -16.60
C LEU A 642 -23.71 -42.31 -15.36
N ALA A 643 -24.79 -41.53 -15.27
CA ALA A 643 -25.55 -41.41 -14.02
C ALA A 643 -26.52 -42.58 -13.86
N ASP A 644 -26.69 -43.03 -12.63
CA ASP A 644 -27.78 -43.93 -12.25
C ASP A 644 -29.09 -43.12 -12.18
N ARG A 645 -29.03 -41.95 -11.54
CA ARG A 645 -30.17 -41.05 -11.32
C ARG A 645 -29.88 -39.66 -11.88
N LYS A 646 -30.88 -39.04 -12.50
CA LYS A 646 -30.78 -37.72 -13.13
C LYS A 646 -31.79 -36.79 -12.48
N MET A 647 -31.35 -35.58 -12.18
CA MET A 647 -32.12 -34.49 -11.60
C MET A 647 -32.23 -33.39 -12.64
N ILE A 648 -33.43 -33.09 -13.11
CA ILE A 648 -33.64 -32.03 -14.11
C ILE A 648 -34.06 -30.75 -13.39
N MET A 649 -33.21 -29.73 -13.45
CA MET A 649 -33.44 -28.40 -12.89
C MET A 649 -33.78 -27.40 -14.00
N SER A 650 -34.81 -26.59 -13.78
CA SER A 650 -35.18 -25.48 -14.67
C SER A 650 -35.73 -24.31 -13.85
N SER A 651 -35.29 -23.09 -14.18
CA SER A 651 -35.65 -21.84 -13.48
C SER A 651 -35.45 -21.89 -11.95
N GLY A 652 -34.39 -22.55 -11.49
CA GLY A 652 -34.08 -22.67 -10.06
C GLY A 652 -34.92 -23.68 -9.29
N ARG A 653 -35.74 -24.51 -9.93
CA ARG A 653 -36.51 -25.56 -9.25
C ARG A 653 -36.18 -26.94 -9.83
N LEU A 654 -36.25 -27.96 -8.98
CA LEU A 654 -36.20 -29.35 -9.40
C LEU A 654 -37.54 -29.71 -10.06
N LYS A 655 -37.51 -30.18 -11.31
CA LYS A 655 -38.72 -30.52 -12.07
C LYS A 655 -39.09 -31.99 -11.98
N CYS A 656 -38.08 -32.85 -12.07
CA CYS A 656 -38.22 -34.28 -11.94
C CYS A 656 -36.88 -34.91 -11.58
N ALA A 657 -36.92 -36.09 -10.99
CA ALA A 657 -35.73 -36.90 -10.80
C ALA A 657 -36.01 -38.40 -10.90
N GLY A 658 -35.11 -39.13 -11.57
CA GLY A 658 -35.22 -40.57 -11.74
C GLY A 658 -34.16 -41.14 -12.70
N SER A 659 -34.28 -42.42 -12.99
CA SER A 659 -33.49 -43.18 -13.95
C SER A 659 -33.83 -42.75 -15.38
N SER A 660 -32.91 -42.98 -16.32
CA SER A 660 -33.18 -42.66 -17.74
C SER A 660 -34.40 -43.41 -18.27
N ALA A 661 -34.60 -44.65 -17.84
CA ALA A 661 -35.75 -45.46 -18.24
C ALA A 661 -37.06 -44.86 -17.72
N PHE A 662 -37.10 -44.45 -16.45
CA PHE A 662 -38.26 -43.76 -15.88
C PHE A 662 -38.54 -42.44 -16.58
N LEU A 663 -37.50 -41.61 -16.78
CA LEU A 663 -37.64 -40.31 -17.44
C LEU A 663 -38.13 -40.44 -18.90
N LYS A 664 -37.57 -41.39 -19.65
CA LYS A 664 -38.00 -41.67 -21.04
C LYS A 664 -39.40 -42.27 -21.10
N ARG A 665 -39.79 -43.12 -20.15
CA ARG A 665 -41.15 -43.70 -20.13
C ARG A 665 -42.21 -42.64 -19.83
N LYS A 666 -41.93 -41.74 -18.89
CA LYS A 666 -42.95 -40.81 -18.39
C LYS A 666 -43.06 -39.50 -19.16
N TRP A 667 -41.95 -39.03 -19.76
CA TRP A 667 -41.92 -37.77 -20.53
C TRP A 667 -41.37 -37.94 -21.96
N GLY A 668 -40.85 -39.11 -22.32
CA GLY A 668 -40.49 -39.42 -23.69
C GLY A 668 -41.74 -39.76 -24.48
N LEU A 669 -41.93 -39.15 -25.64
CA LEU A 669 -43.14 -39.27 -26.47
C LEU A 669 -43.22 -40.62 -27.22
N GLY A 670 -42.65 -41.69 -26.66
CA GLY A 670 -42.58 -43.00 -27.30
C GLY A 670 -41.54 -43.14 -28.40
N TYR A 671 -41.87 -43.83 -29.49
CA TYR A 671 -40.94 -44.17 -30.57
C TYR A 671 -41.09 -43.21 -31.75
N HIS A 672 -39.99 -42.89 -32.44
CA HIS A 672 -40.01 -42.12 -33.68
C HIS A 672 -39.80 -43.07 -34.86
N LEU A 673 -40.85 -43.24 -35.65
CA LEU A 673 -40.79 -43.92 -36.93
C LEU A 673 -40.38 -42.90 -38.01
N SER A 674 -39.16 -43.06 -38.50
CA SER A 674 -38.57 -42.29 -39.59
C SER A 674 -38.76 -43.02 -40.90
N LEU A 675 -39.53 -42.45 -41.82
CA LEU A 675 -39.81 -43.03 -43.14
C LEU A 675 -39.13 -42.18 -44.22
N TYR A 676 -38.28 -42.80 -45.04
CA TYR A 676 -37.59 -42.16 -46.14
C TYR A 676 -38.36 -42.37 -47.44
N ARG A 677 -38.68 -41.29 -48.15
CA ARG A 677 -39.57 -41.30 -49.33
C ARG A 677 -38.89 -40.77 -50.59
N ASN A 678 -39.33 -41.28 -51.74
CA ASN A 678 -39.06 -40.72 -53.06
C ASN A 678 -40.05 -39.57 -53.40
N GLU A 679 -39.73 -38.77 -54.42
CA GLU A 679 -40.55 -37.62 -54.85
C GLU A 679 -41.99 -37.97 -55.27
N THR A 680 -42.28 -39.25 -55.54
CA THR A 680 -43.59 -39.75 -55.99
C THR A 680 -44.53 -40.20 -54.86
N CYS A 681 -44.14 -40.02 -53.59
CA CYS A 681 -44.85 -40.60 -52.46
C CYS A 681 -45.88 -39.64 -51.85
N ASP A 682 -47.14 -40.09 -51.75
CA ASP A 682 -48.27 -39.30 -51.23
C ASP A 682 -48.34 -39.36 -49.69
N GLN A 683 -48.23 -38.20 -49.06
CA GLN A 683 -48.17 -38.05 -47.60
C GLN A 683 -49.47 -38.42 -46.90
N GLU A 684 -50.62 -38.09 -47.49
CA GLU A 684 -51.93 -38.34 -46.88
C GLU A 684 -52.23 -39.84 -46.82
N GLN A 685 -51.77 -40.59 -47.83
CA GLN A 685 -51.88 -42.05 -47.87
C GLN A 685 -51.01 -42.71 -46.79
N ILE A 686 -49.76 -42.26 -46.62
CA ILE A 686 -48.87 -42.78 -45.57
C ILE A 686 -49.40 -42.43 -44.17
N THR A 687 -49.86 -41.19 -43.98
CA THR A 687 -50.38 -40.76 -42.67
C THR A 687 -51.64 -41.53 -42.31
N SER A 688 -52.55 -41.74 -43.26
CA SER A 688 -53.77 -42.53 -43.05
C SER A 688 -53.45 -44.02 -42.82
N PHE A 689 -52.47 -44.57 -43.54
CA PHE A 689 -51.97 -45.93 -43.32
C PHE A 689 -51.42 -46.11 -41.89
N ILE A 690 -50.55 -45.21 -41.42
CA ILE A 690 -50.00 -45.28 -40.05
C ILE A 690 -51.11 -45.10 -39.01
N ASN A 691 -52.03 -44.15 -39.24
CA ASN A 691 -53.16 -43.90 -38.34
C ASN A 691 -54.16 -45.07 -38.32
N HIS A 692 -54.23 -45.89 -39.37
CA HIS A 692 -55.04 -47.09 -39.40
C HIS A 692 -54.58 -48.12 -38.35
N HIS A 693 -53.27 -48.35 -38.27
CA HIS A 693 -52.69 -49.24 -37.26
C HIS A 693 -52.63 -48.58 -35.87
N ILE A 694 -52.22 -47.32 -35.83
CA ILE A 694 -51.95 -46.54 -34.62
C ILE A 694 -52.61 -45.16 -34.74
N PRO A 695 -53.88 -45.00 -34.31
CA PRO A 695 -54.64 -43.76 -34.51
C PRO A 695 -54.10 -42.55 -33.72
N ASP A 696 -53.31 -42.81 -32.69
CA ASP A 696 -52.69 -41.79 -31.83
C ASP A 696 -51.32 -41.33 -32.38
N ALA A 697 -50.89 -41.82 -33.55
CA ALA A 697 -49.62 -41.45 -34.16
C ALA A 697 -49.66 -39.97 -34.62
N LYS A 698 -48.61 -39.22 -34.28
CA LYS A 698 -48.52 -37.78 -34.62
C LYS A 698 -47.34 -37.52 -35.55
N LEU A 699 -47.57 -36.83 -36.66
CA LEU A 699 -46.50 -36.35 -37.53
C LEU A 699 -45.74 -35.22 -36.82
N LYS A 700 -44.45 -35.42 -36.56
CA LYS A 700 -43.58 -34.48 -35.83
C LYS A 700 -42.72 -33.64 -36.76
N THR A 701 -42.24 -34.22 -37.86
CA THR A 701 -41.35 -33.52 -38.79
C THR A 701 -41.63 -33.99 -40.21
N GLU A 702 -41.74 -33.02 -41.11
CA GLU A 702 -41.94 -33.23 -42.53
C GLU A 702 -40.78 -32.58 -43.30
N ASN A 703 -39.98 -33.41 -43.95
CA ASN A 703 -38.97 -32.99 -44.92
C ASN A 703 -39.30 -33.61 -46.29
N LYS A 704 -38.72 -33.06 -47.37
CA LYS A 704 -38.92 -33.59 -48.72
C LYS A 704 -38.55 -35.08 -48.82
N GLU A 705 -37.47 -35.48 -48.17
CA GLU A 705 -36.93 -36.85 -48.22
C GLU A 705 -37.35 -37.75 -47.05
N LYS A 706 -37.96 -37.19 -45.98
CA LYS A 706 -38.19 -37.92 -44.73
C LYS A 706 -39.44 -37.44 -43.98
N LEU A 707 -40.27 -38.40 -43.54
CA LEU A 707 -41.41 -38.19 -42.64
C LEU A 707 -41.09 -38.81 -41.27
N VAL A 708 -41.36 -38.10 -40.18
CA VAL A 708 -41.12 -38.61 -38.81
C VAL A 708 -42.42 -38.62 -38.02
N TYR A 709 -42.88 -39.81 -37.64
CA TYR A 709 -44.06 -40.03 -36.83
C TYR A 709 -43.68 -40.42 -35.41
N THR A 710 -44.41 -39.89 -34.44
CA THR A 710 -44.29 -40.21 -33.03
C THR A 710 -45.36 -41.23 -32.65
N LEU A 711 -44.93 -42.40 -32.21
CA LEU A 711 -45.75 -43.57 -31.86
C LEU A 711 -45.79 -43.75 -30.33
N PRO A 712 -46.99 -43.90 -29.72
CA PRO A 712 -47.12 -44.06 -28.27
C PRO A 712 -46.57 -45.40 -27.75
N LEU A 713 -46.04 -45.38 -26.52
CA LEU A 713 -45.47 -46.56 -25.85
C LEU A 713 -46.53 -47.61 -25.50
N GLU A 714 -47.78 -47.20 -25.23
CA GLU A 714 -48.84 -48.12 -24.81
C GLU A 714 -49.29 -49.05 -25.95
N ARG A 715 -48.93 -48.73 -27.21
CA ARG A 715 -49.32 -49.47 -28.41
C ARG A 715 -48.19 -50.31 -29.03
N THR A 716 -47.09 -50.56 -28.29
CA THR A 716 -45.96 -51.38 -28.80
C THR A 716 -46.40 -52.76 -29.31
N ASN A 717 -47.47 -53.33 -28.76
CA ASN A 717 -48.01 -54.62 -29.21
C ASN A 717 -48.51 -54.62 -30.67
N LYS A 718 -48.80 -53.46 -31.26
CA LYS A 718 -49.24 -53.31 -32.66
C LYS A 718 -48.10 -53.00 -33.63
N PHE A 719 -46.88 -52.81 -33.13
CA PHE A 719 -45.73 -52.48 -33.97
C PHE A 719 -45.38 -53.60 -34.96
N PRO A 720 -45.43 -54.90 -34.59
CA PRO A 720 -45.16 -55.98 -35.54
C PRO A 720 -46.08 -55.95 -36.76
N ASP A 721 -47.38 -55.74 -36.55
CA ASP A 721 -48.37 -55.66 -37.63
C ASP A 721 -48.14 -54.44 -38.53
N LEU A 722 -47.74 -53.30 -37.94
CA LEU A 722 -47.37 -52.10 -38.70
C LEU A 722 -46.11 -52.34 -39.55
N PHE A 723 -45.08 -53.00 -39.00
CA PHE A 723 -43.83 -53.26 -39.73
C PHE A 723 -43.99 -54.31 -40.83
N SER A 724 -44.77 -55.37 -40.58
CA SER A 724 -45.07 -56.36 -41.62
C SER A 724 -45.75 -55.72 -42.83
N ASP A 725 -46.68 -54.81 -42.55
CA ASP A 725 -47.45 -54.17 -43.62
C ASP A 725 -46.61 -53.08 -44.31
N LEU A 726 -45.73 -52.37 -43.58
CA LEU A 726 -44.73 -51.45 -44.15
C LEU A 726 -43.70 -52.15 -45.04
N ASP A 727 -43.27 -53.37 -44.69
CA ASP A 727 -42.34 -54.16 -45.50
C ASP A 727 -42.96 -54.55 -46.85
N THR A 728 -44.28 -54.81 -46.90
CA THR A 728 -45.03 -54.99 -48.16
C THR A 728 -45.33 -53.69 -48.90
N TYR A 729 -45.25 -52.53 -48.22
CA TYR A 729 -45.57 -51.21 -48.79
C TYR A 729 -44.39 -50.57 -49.55
N SER A 730 -43.25 -51.28 -49.69
CA SER A 730 -42.02 -50.80 -50.34
C SER A 730 -42.20 -50.36 -51.79
N ASP A 731 -43.21 -50.88 -52.49
CA ASP A 731 -43.41 -50.64 -53.93
C ASP A 731 -44.08 -49.29 -54.26
N GLN A 732 -44.51 -48.52 -53.25
CA GLN A 732 -45.27 -47.26 -53.41
C GLN A 732 -44.48 -45.99 -53.03
N GLY A 733 -43.15 -46.01 -53.19
CA GLY A 733 -42.29 -44.82 -53.05
C GLY A 733 -41.65 -44.62 -51.69
N MET A 734 -41.75 -45.61 -50.79
CA MET A 734 -40.96 -45.69 -49.55
C MET A 734 -39.64 -46.40 -49.81
N ILE A 735 -38.52 -45.76 -49.46
CA ILE A 735 -37.16 -46.29 -49.69
C ILE A 735 -36.72 -47.17 -48.52
N SER A 736 -36.91 -46.67 -47.29
CA SER A 736 -36.51 -47.34 -46.06
C SER A 736 -37.23 -46.71 -44.87
N TYR A 737 -37.31 -47.45 -43.76
CA TYR A 737 -37.76 -46.91 -42.49
C TYR A 737 -36.78 -47.25 -41.38
N ASP A 738 -36.76 -46.41 -40.36
CA ASP A 738 -35.98 -46.57 -39.14
C ASP A 738 -36.87 -46.26 -37.94
N ILE A 739 -36.69 -47.02 -36.86
CA ILE A 739 -37.38 -46.74 -35.60
C ILE A 739 -36.36 -46.42 -34.52
N SER A 740 -36.52 -45.23 -33.93
CA SER A 740 -35.68 -44.77 -32.84
C SER A 740 -36.53 -44.54 -31.59
N MET A 741 -35.96 -44.76 -30.41
CA MET A 741 -36.62 -44.46 -29.15
C MET A 741 -36.42 -42.98 -28.80
N SER A 742 -37.35 -42.39 -28.05
CA SER A 742 -37.16 -41.04 -27.50
C SER A 742 -35.87 -40.94 -26.69
N ASN A 743 -35.04 -39.96 -27.04
CA ASN A 743 -33.78 -39.69 -26.33
C ASN A 743 -34.04 -38.85 -25.09
N LEU A 744 -33.13 -38.91 -24.11
CA LEU A 744 -33.22 -38.06 -22.92
C LEU A 744 -33.14 -36.57 -23.28
N ASN A 745 -32.48 -36.23 -24.40
CA ASN A 745 -32.48 -34.88 -24.98
C ASN A 745 -33.89 -34.38 -25.30
N GLU A 746 -34.77 -35.24 -25.81
CA GLU A 746 -36.14 -34.85 -26.15
C GLU A 746 -37.01 -34.66 -24.91
N VAL A 747 -36.84 -35.52 -23.92
CA VAL A 747 -37.45 -35.35 -22.58
C VAL A 747 -37.09 -33.99 -22.01
N PHE A 748 -35.80 -33.63 -22.07
CA PHE A 748 -35.30 -32.35 -21.60
C PHE A 748 -35.91 -31.16 -22.36
N MET A 749 -35.93 -31.20 -23.69
CA MET A 749 -36.53 -30.13 -24.52
C MET A 749 -38.04 -29.99 -24.30
N ASN A 750 -38.76 -31.09 -24.05
CA ASN A 750 -40.20 -31.07 -23.79
C ASN A 750 -40.51 -30.45 -22.42
N LEU A 751 -39.74 -30.79 -21.40
CA LEU A 751 -39.87 -30.21 -20.06
C LEU A 751 -39.63 -28.68 -20.08
N ASP A 752 -38.68 -28.22 -20.89
CA ASP A 752 -38.45 -26.79 -21.09
C ASP A 752 -39.59 -26.12 -21.87
N ARG A 753 -40.15 -26.76 -22.91
CA ARG A 753 -41.32 -26.25 -23.64
C ARG A 753 -42.56 -26.08 -22.75
N GLU A 754 -42.87 -27.07 -21.91
CA GLU A 754 -43.96 -26.96 -20.93
C GLU A 754 -43.72 -25.81 -19.93
N SER A 755 -42.47 -25.56 -19.55
CA SER A 755 -42.11 -24.46 -18.65
C SER A 755 -42.34 -23.08 -19.30
N THR A 756 -42.00 -22.91 -20.58
CA THR A 756 -42.28 -21.67 -21.33
C THR A 756 -43.77 -21.42 -21.56
N ILE A 757 -44.58 -22.47 -21.75
CA ILE A 757 -46.04 -22.35 -21.91
C ILE A 757 -46.69 -21.91 -20.58
N LYS A 758 -46.23 -22.45 -19.44
CA LYS A 758 -46.71 -22.04 -18.11
C LYS A 758 -46.21 -20.64 -17.68
N GLN A 759 -45.00 -20.23 -18.06
CA GLN A 759 -44.50 -18.88 -17.82
C GLN A 759 -45.15 -17.83 -18.74
N GLY A 760 -45.48 -18.18 -19.98
CA GLY A 760 -46.23 -17.30 -20.90
C GLY A 760 -47.56 -16.85 -20.30
N ILE A 761 -48.30 -17.74 -19.63
CA ILE A 761 -49.57 -17.42 -18.97
C ILE A 761 -49.38 -16.51 -17.74
N THR A 762 -48.21 -16.54 -17.11
CA THR A 762 -47.91 -15.68 -15.93
C THR A 762 -47.45 -14.27 -16.37
N ILE A 763 -46.76 -14.15 -17.50
CA ILE A 763 -46.30 -12.85 -18.04
C ILE A 763 -47.49 -12.02 -18.58
N TYR A 764 -48.58 -12.65 -19.01
CA TYR A 764 -49.79 -11.95 -19.44
C TYR A 764 -50.57 -11.25 -18.31
N PHE A 765 -50.28 -11.52 -17.04
CA PHE A 765 -50.94 -10.85 -15.90
C PHE A 765 -50.11 -9.74 -15.24
N GLU A 766 -48.82 -9.59 -15.55
CA GLU A 766 -47.96 -8.52 -14.99
C GLU A 766 -47.59 -7.41 -15.99
N GLN A 767 -48.01 -7.50 -17.26
CA GLN A 767 -47.77 -6.46 -18.27
C GLN A 767 -48.90 -5.42 -18.43
N SER A 768 -49.93 -5.46 -17.58
CA SER A 768 -51.06 -4.50 -17.63
C SER A 768 -50.91 -3.24 -16.75
N GLU A 769 -49.75 -2.98 -16.12
CA GLU A 769 -49.55 -1.76 -15.30
C GLU A 769 -48.32 -0.89 -15.66
N LEU A 770 -47.68 -1.10 -16.82
CA LEU A 770 -46.67 -0.15 -17.32
C LEU A 770 -46.92 0.26 -18.78
N ARG A 771 -48.18 0.57 -19.10
CA ARG A 771 -48.57 1.20 -20.38
C ARG A 771 -49.46 2.41 -20.14
N ARG A 772 -48.95 3.37 -19.39
CA ARG A 772 -49.44 4.75 -19.35
C ARG A 772 -48.21 5.64 -19.13
N ASN A 773 -47.73 6.23 -20.23
CA ASN A 773 -46.92 7.46 -20.34
C ASN A 773 -45.95 7.36 -21.52
N SER A 774 -46.44 7.67 -22.72
CA SER A 774 -45.77 8.56 -23.69
C SER A 774 -46.52 8.50 -25.03
N GLU A 775 -47.77 8.98 -25.05
CA GLU A 775 -48.34 9.55 -26.26
C GLU A 775 -47.74 10.94 -26.44
N SER A 776 -46.68 11.07 -27.24
CA SER A 776 -46.33 12.33 -27.91
C SER A 776 -45.18 12.13 -28.89
N LEU A 777 -45.51 11.98 -30.17
CA LEU A 777 -45.00 12.74 -31.33
C LEU A 777 -45.17 11.88 -32.59
N ASN A 778 -46.17 12.24 -33.39
CA ASN A 778 -46.31 11.81 -34.78
C ASN A 778 -45.45 12.70 -35.69
N GLY A 779 -45.01 12.09 -36.80
CA GLY A 779 -44.43 12.74 -37.99
C GLY A 779 -42.90 12.78 -37.92
N THR A 780 -42.14 12.23 -38.86
CA THR A 780 -42.37 12.16 -40.31
C THR A 780 -41.41 11.10 -40.87
N GLU A 781 -41.88 10.26 -41.78
CA GLU A 781 -41.02 9.42 -42.62
C GLU A 781 -40.11 10.32 -43.46
N SER A 782 -38.79 10.16 -43.31
CA SER A 782 -37.83 10.67 -44.29
C SER A 782 -36.71 9.64 -44.49
N ALA A 783 -36.74 9.03 -45.67
CA ALA A 783 -35.64 8.60 -46.52
C ALA A 783 -34.33 8.14 -45.85
N TYR A 784 -33.93 6.91 -46.19
CA TYR A 784 -32.55 6.43 -46.16
C TYR A 784 -31.55 7.54 -46.52
N PRO A 785 -30.53 7.83 -45.68
CA PRO A 785 -29.43 8.65 -46.13
C PRO A 785 -28.62 7.80 -47.11
N SER A 786 -28.62 8.23 -48.36
CA SER A 786 -27.64 7.86 -49.36
C SER A 786 -26.23 7.96 -48.77
N PHE A 787 -25.41 6.96 -49.10
CA PHE A 787 -23.97 6.94 -48.86
C PHE A 787 -23.35 8.33 -49.10
N PRO A 788 -22.59 8.90 -48.13
CA PRO A 788 -21.79 10.07 -48.43
C PRO A 788 -20.71 9.67 -49.43
N GLU A 789 -20.61 10.49 -50.47
CA GLU A 789 -19.57 10.49 -51.48
C GLU A 789 -18.19 10.18 -50.90
N LEU A 790 -17.47 9.33 -51.62
CA LEU A 790 -16.04 9.04 -51.55
C LEU A 790 -15.26 10.09 -50.72
N GLN A 791 -15.06 9.80 -49.43
CA GLN A 791 -14.17 10.60 -48.58
C GLN A 791 -12.81 10.65 -49.27
N LYS A 792 -12.37 11.86 -49.62
CA LYS A 792 -11.00 12.15 -50.02
C LYS A 792 -10.06 11.35 -49.13
N ALA A 793 -9.13 10.62 -49.73
CA ALA A 793 -8.06 9.93 -49.00
C ALA A 793 -7.44 10.94 -48.03
N VAL A 794 -7.74 10.76 -46.75
CA VAL A 794 -7.19 11.60 -45.69
C VAL A 794 -5.69 11.36 -45.77
N SER A 795 -4.90 12.43 -45.91
CA SER A 795 -3.45 12.30 -45.93
C SER A 795 -2.99 11.52 -44.69
N ASP A 796 -1.93 10.73 -44.80
CA ASP A 796 -1.44 9.91 -43.68
C ASP A 796 -1.25 10.74 -42.39
N MET A 797 -0.87 12.00 -42.55
CA MET A 797 -0.77 12.97 -41.46
C MET A 797 -2.14 13.39 -40.87
N GLY A 798 -3.15 13.58 -41.72
CA GLY A 798 -4.52 13.86 -41.27
C GLY A 798 -5.15 12.68 -40.52
N LEU A 799 -4.89 11.45 -40.97
CA LEU A 799 -5.33 10.24 -40.29
C LEU A 799 -4.63 10.12 -38.94
N TRP A 800 -3.32 10.37 -38.89
CA TRP A 800 -2.54 10.38 -37.67
C TRP A 800 -3.08 11.40 -36.64
N ILE A 801 -3.37 12.64 -37.05
CA ILE A 801 -3.95 13.66 -36.17
C ILE A 801 -5.32 13.24 -35.66
N MET A 802 -6.19 12.68 -36.52
CA MET A 802 -7.50 12.18 -36.08
C MET A 802 -7.35 11.06 -35.05
N GLN A 803 -6.42 10.13 -35.25
CA GLN A 803 -6.11 9.05 -34.32
C GLN A 803 -5.58 9.58 -32.98
N VAL A 804 -4.64 10.54 -33.00
CA VAL A 804 -4.12 11.21 -31.79
C VAL A 804 -5.25 11.85 -30.99
N CYS A 805 -6.12 12.62 -31.65
CA CYS A 805 -7.27 13.28 -31.03
C CYS A 805 -8.30 12.27 -30.49
N ALA A 806 -8.56 11.18 -31.19
CA ALA A 806 -9.46 10.12 -30.74
C ALA A 806 -8.92 9.43 -29.48
N ILE A 807 -7.62 9.10 -29.45
CA ILE A 807 -6.97 8.51 -28.28
C ILE A 807 -6.92 9.51 -27.12
N ALA A 808 -6.64 10.79 -27.37
CA ALA A 808 -6.69 11.84 -26.34
C ALA A 808 -8.11 11.99 -25.75
N ARG A 809 -9.15 11.98 -26.60
CA ARG A 809 -10.55 12.02 -26.14
C ARG A 809 -10.93 10.78 -25.34
N LEU A 810 -10.50 9.59 -25.78
CA LEU A 810 -10.70 8.34 -25.04
C LEU A 810 -10.01 8.40 -23.67
N ARG A 811 -8.77 8.90 -23.62
CA ARG A 811 -8.00 9.10 -22.39
C ARG A 811 -8.69 10.06 -21.43
N PHE A 812 -9.16 11.19 -21.94
CA PHE A 812 -9.93 12.17 -21.16
C PHE A 812 -11.25 11.59 -20.64
N LEU A 813 -11.99 10.81 -21.45
CA LEU A 813 -13.21 10.14 -21.02
C LEU A 813 -12.95 9.06 -19.97
N LYS A 814 -11.84 8.30 -20.09
CA LYS A 814 -11.38 7.36 -19.05
C LYS A 814 -11.10 8.09 -17.73
N LEU A 815 -10.43 9.24 -17.77
CA LEU A 815 -10.18 10.08 -16.58
C LEU A 815 -11.47 10.64 -15.98
N LYS A 816 -12.39 11.17 -16.81
CA LYS A 816 -13.67 11.73 -16.37
C LYS A 816 -14.59 10.68 -15.75
N ARG A 817 -14.70 9.49 -16.35
CA ARG A 817 -15.45 8.35 -15.78
C ARG A 817 -14.73 7.77 -14.55
N GLY A 818 -13.41 7.86 -14.51
CA GLY A 818 -12.54 7.51 -13.38
C GLY A 818 -12.51 8.55 -12.24
N ARG A 819 -13.53 9.41 -12.10
CA ARG A 819 -13.59 10.51 -11.10
C ARG A 819 -13.22 10.06 -9.68
N LYS A 820 -13.62 8.84 -9.27
CA LYS A 820 -13.27 8.26 -7.96
C LYS A 820 -11.75 8.16 -7.77
N VAL A 821 -11.01 7.78 -8.81
CA VAL A 821 -9.56 7.58 -8.73
C VAL A 821 -8.80 8.91 -8.71
N LEU A 822 -9.26 9.88 -9.50
CA LEU A 822 -8.71 11.23 -9.53
C LEU A 822 -8.97 11.98 -8.20
N LEU A 823 -10.15 11.80 -7.60
CA LEU A 823 -10.44 12.28 -6.25
C LEU A 823 -9.54 11.63 -5.19
N THR A 824 -9.30 10.32 -5.26
CA THR A 824 -8.34 9.68 -4.34
C THR A 824 -6.92 10.21 -4.51
N LEU A 825 -6.44 10.48 -5.73
CA LEU A 825 -5.11 11.06 -5.94
C LEU A 825 -5.00 12.48 -5.39
N LEU A 826 -6.03 13.31 -5.57
CA LEU A 826 -6.08 14.65 -4.98
C LEU A 826 -6.17 14.59 -3.45
N LEU A 827 -6.93 13.64 -2.89
CA LEU A 827 -6.99 13.39 -1.44
C LEU A 827 -5.61 12.99 -0.90
N ILE A 828 -4.93 12.08 -1.59
CA ILE A 828 -3.59 11.61 -1.27
C ILE A 828 -2.59 12.77 -1.27
N PHE A 829 -2.66 13.62 -2.30
CA PHE A 829 -1.83 14.81 -2.40
C PHE A 829 -2.12 15.81 -1.25
N GLY A 830 -3.40 16.00 -0.91
CA GLY A 830 -3.81 16.82 0.25
C GLY A 830 -3.32 16.26 1.60
N ILE A 831 -3.39 14.95 1.80
CA ILE A 831 -2.88 14.28 3.01
C ILE A 831 -1.36 14.42 3.11
N ALA A 832 -0.64 14.31 2.01
CA ALA A 832 0.82 14.46 2.00
C ALA A 832 1.29 15.90 2.29
N LEU A 833 0.45 16.90 2.03
CA LEU A 833 0.71 18.31 2.36
C LEU A 833 0.49 18.64 3.84
N PHE A 834 -0.38 17.89 4.53
CA PHE A 834 -0.82 18.19 5.89
C PHE A 834 0.30 18.14 6.96
N PRO A 835 1.22 17.16 6.98
CA PRO A 835 2.34 17.14 7.91
C PRO A 835 3.26 18.35 7.75
N LEU A 836 3.51 18.78 6.50
CA LEU A 836 4.39 19.91 6.20
C LEU A 836 3.77 21.24 6.68
N THR A 837 2.45 21.41 6.53
CA THR A 837 1.78 22.60 7.06
C THR A 837 1.68 22.55 8.58
N LEU A 838 1.47 21.38 9.18
CA LEU A 838 1.42 21.21 10.63
C LEU A 838 2.78 21.47 11.29
N GLU A 839 3.86 20.90 10.75
CA GLU A 839 5.25 21.13 11.20
C GLU A 839 5.59 22.62 11.14
N HIS A 840 5.24 23.29 10.05
CA HIS A 840 5.46 24.73 9.91
C HIS A 840 4.63 25.57 10.89
N ILE A 841 3.37 25.19 11.17
CA ILE A 841 2.53 25.85 12.18
C ILE A 841 3.11 25.65 13.58
N ILE A 842 3.55 24.44 13.92
CA ILE A 842 4.17 24.13 15.21
C ILE A 842 5.49 24.90 15.37
N TYR A 843 6.33 24.92 14.33
CA TYR A 843 7.57 25.69 14.29
C TYR A 843 7.33 27.19 14.50
N THR A 844 6.37 27.79 13.78
CA THR A 844 6.05 29.22 13.92
C THR A 844 5.41 29.57 15.27
N MET A 845 4.64 28.65 15.87
CA MET A 845 4.03 28.83 17.19
C MET A 845 5.03 28.67 18.35
N LEU A 846 6.00 27.76 18.25
CA LEU A 846 7.00 27.52 19.30
C LEU A 846 8.15 28.54 19.31
N HIS A 847 8.44 29.19 18.19
CA HIS A 847 9.60 30.09 18.06
C HIS A 847 9.27 31.60 18.09
N GLN A 848 8.11 31.98 18.63
CA GLN A 848 7.83 33.39 18.93
C GLN A 848 8.69 33.89 20.11
N ASN A 849 9.62 34.80 19.80
CA ASN A 849 10.28 35.74 20.72
C ASN A 849 11.09 35.14 21.88
N SER A 850 12.12 34.35 21.60
CA SER A 850 13.21 34.12 22.56
C SER A 850 14.45 34.94 22.15
N ASP A 851 14.76 36.00 22.88
CA ASP A 851 16.08 36.63 22.83
C ASP A 851 17.10 35.65 23.47
N TRP A 852 18.18 35.33 22.75
CA TRP A 852 19.22 34.40 23.24
C TRP A 852 20.39 35.21 23.82
N GLU A 853 20.72 34.96 25.10
CA GLU A 853 21.87 35.56 25.79
C GLU A 853 23.09 34.62 25.71
N PHE A 854 24.26 35.13 25.33
CA PHE A 854 25.51 34.35 25.28
C PHE A 854 26.08 34.15 26.70
N LYS A 855 25.54 33.18 27.43
CA LYS A 855 25.96 32.83 28.81
C LYS A 855 27.10 31.81 28.83
N ALA A 856 28.13 32.07 29.63
CA ALA A 856 29.21 31.12 29.87
C ALA A 856 28.69 29.82 30.54
N GLU A 857 27.66 29.92 31.39
CA GLU A 857 27.01 28.81 32.10
C GLU A 857 26.40 27.74 31.17
N LEU A 858 26.11 28.08 29.90
CA LEU A 858 25.60 27.12 28.92
C LEU A 858 26.69 26.16 28.43
N TYR A 859 27.95 26.60 28.49
CA TYR A 859 29.11 25.90 27.94
C TYR A 859 30.02 25.33 29.01
N PHE A 860 30.14 26.00 30.15
CA PHE A 860 31.09 25.64 31.19
C PHE A 860 30.42 25.34 32.52
N LEU A 861 30.99 24.37 33.26
CA LEU A 861 30.51 23.97 34.59
C LEU A 861 30.78 25.07 35.63
N SER A 862 29.93 25.17 36.65
CA SER A 862 30.21 26.00 37.83
C SER A 862 30.91 25.17 38.92
N PRO A 863 31.73 25.80 39.80
CA PRO A 863 32.40 25.10 40.89
C PRO A 863 31.41 24.30 41.77
N GLY A 864 31.67 23.00 41.96
CA GLY A 864 30.85 22.10 42.79
C GLY A 864 29.72 21.35 42.06
N GLN A 865 29.53 21.55 40.75
CA GLN A 865 28.61 20.76 39.93
C GLN A 865 29.25 19.44 39.47
N LEU A 866 28.46 18.36 39.43
CA LEU A 866 28.87 17.09 38.82
C LEU A 866 29.04 17.28 37.30
N PRO A 867 29.98 16.55 36.65
CA PRO A 867 30.11 16.57 35.20
C PRO A 867 28.77 16.17 34.56
N GLN A 868 28.18 17.08 33.78
CA GLN A 868 26.94 16.85 33.04
C GLN A 868 27.14 17.36 31.62
N ASP A 869 27.11 16.47 30.64
CA ASP A 869 27.00 16.87 29.23
C ASP A 869 25.69 17.65 29.04
N PRO A 870 25.73 18.85 28.45
CA PRO A 870 26.73 19.36 27.51
C PRO A 870 27.89 20.22 28.08
N ARG A 871 28.03 20.39 29.40
CA ARG A 871 28.96 21.37 30.02
C ARG A 871 30.29 20.74 30.39
N THR A 872 31.38 21.48 30.17
CA THR A 872 32.76 21.03 30.44
C THR A 872 33.50 22.04 31.32
N SER A 873 34.64 21.67 31.88
CA SER A 873 35.57 22.66 32.46
C SER A 873 36.19 23.52 31.35
N LEU A 874 36.55 24.77 31.65
CA LEU A 874 37.30 25.62 30.72
C LEU A 874 38.80 25.32 30.88
N LEU A 875 39.45 24.89 29.78
CA LEU A 875 40.87 24.60 29.77
C LEU A 875 41.69 25.90 29.57
N ILE A 876 42.65 26.15 30.46
CA ILE A 876 43.59 27.28 30.35
C ILE A 876 44.99 26.71 30.16
N ILE A 877 45.68 27.14 29.11
CA ILE A 877 47.05 26.72 28.80
C ILE A 877 47.97 27.91 28.99
N ASN A 878 48.89 27.80 29.94
CA ASN A 878 49.88 28.84 30.20
C ASN A 878 51.11 28.64 29.32
N ASN A 879 51.29 29.50 28.31
CA ASN A 879 52.49 29.58 27.48
C ASN A 879 53.37 30.79 27.85
N THR A 880 53.19 31.37 29.03
CA THR A 880 54.02 32.47 29.53
C THR A 880 55.15 31.94 30.43
N GLU A 881 56.26 32.66 30.48
CA GLU A 881 57.36 32.38 31.43
C GLU A 881 57.04 32.85 32.87
N SER A 882 55.79 33.25 33.14
CA SER A 882 55.34 33.90 34.39
C SER A 882 54.06 33.27 34.96
N ASN A 883 53.77 33.51 36.24
CA ASN A 883 52.52 33.07 36.86
C ASN A 883 51.34 33.96 36.40
N ILE A 884 50.24 33.33 35.95
CA ILE A 884 49.00 33.98 35.48
C ILE A 884 47.87 33.96 36.54
N GLU A 885 48.20 33.81 37.82
CA GLU A 885 47.22 33.69 38.91
C GLU A 885 46.25 34.89 39.00
N ASP A 886 46.69 36.09 38.63
CA ASP A 886 45.83 37.28 38.59
C ASP A 886 44.70 37.15 37.56
N PHE A 887 44.99 36.58 36.39
CA PHE A 887 44.00 36.24 35.38
C PHE A 887 43.15 35.03 35.75
N ILE A 888 43.74 33.99 36.35
CA ILE A 888 42.97 32.82 36.83
C ILE A 888 41.96 33.25 37.90
N GLN A 889 42.37 34.11 38.84
CA GLN A 889 41.51 34.63 39.88
C GLN A 889 40.37 35.48 39.29
N SER A 890 40.64 36.29 38.26
CA SER A 890 39.60 37.09 37.58
C SER A 890 38.55 36.22 36.86
N LEU A 891 38.97 35.06 36.32
CA LEU A 891 38.06 34.09 35.70
C LEU A 891 37.24 33.31 36.74
N LYS A 892 37.83 32.95 37.89
CA LYS A 892 37.10 32.29 38.99
C LYS A 892 35.93 33.16 39.52
N HIS A 893 36.06 34.49 39.49
CA HIS A 893 34.97 35.41 39.86
C HIS A 893 33.77 35.36 38.91
N GLN A 894 33.90 34.74 37.74
CA GLN A 894 32.81 34.55 36.77
C GLN A 894 32.02 33.24 36.98
N ASN A 895 32.25 32.51 38.09
CA ASN A 895 31.59 31.23 38.42
C ASN A 895 31.80 30.10 37.40
N ILE A 896 33.01 30.03 36.83
CA ILE A 896 33.40 29.00 35.84
C ILE A 896 34.42 28.04 36.48
N LEU A 897 34.25 26.73 36.27
CA LEU A 897 35.20 25.69 36.64
C LEU A 897 36.38 25.69 35.65
N LEU A 898 37.59 25.89 36.16
CA LEU A 898 38.82 26.01 35.36
C LEU A 898 39.71 24.79 35.56
N GLU A 899 40.29 24.28 34.47
CA GLU A 899 41.42 23.35 34.48
C GLU A 899 42.64 24.05 33.88
N VAL A 900 43.73 24.14 34.64
CA VAL A 900 44.93 24.89 34.25
C VAL A 900 46.06 23.91 33.93
N ASP A 901 46.70 24.08 32.77
CA ASP A 901 47.92 23.38 32.36
C ASP A 901 49.09 24.36 32.30
N ASP A 902 49.96 24.31 33.31
CA ASP A 902 51.06 25.25 33.52
C ASP A 902 52.33 24.96 32.68
N PHE A 903 52.38 23.81 31.99
CA PHE A 903 53.60 23.35 31.30
C PHE A 903 53.41 23.03 29.82
N ALA A 904 52.27 23.42 29.24
CA ALA A 904 51.90 23.11 27.85
C ALA A 904 52.04 21.61 27.51
N ASN A 905 51.81 20.73 28.50
CA ASN A 905 51.95 19.28 28.34
C ASN A 905 50.79 18.69 27.51
N ARG A 906 49.64 19.38 27.46
CA ARG A 906 48.49 19.00 26.66
C ARG A 906 48.40 19.85 25.40
N ASN A 907 48.26 19.21 24.24
CA ASN A 907 47.87 19.88 23.01
C ASN A 907 46.41 20.34 23.12
N GLY A 908 46.18 21.62 23.42
CA GLY A 908 44.84 22.22 23.54
C GLY A 908 43.98 22.10 22.28
N THR A 909 44.59 21.81 21.14
CA THR A 909 43.93 21.57 19.85
C THR A 909 43.42 20.14 19.66
N GLU A 910 43.87 19.18 20.48
CA GLU A 910 43.52 17.75 20.42
C GLU A 910 42.53 17.31 21.51
N GLY A 911 42.29 18.14 22.53
CA GLY A 911 41.38 17.88 23.64
C GLY A 911 39.90 17.97 23.30
N LEU A 912 39.36 16.99 22.56
CA LEU A 912 37.97 16.93 22.10
C LEU A 912 36.91 16.91 23.21
N SER A 913 37.31 16.62 24.45
CA SER A 913 36.44 16.58 25.63
C SER A 913 36.08 17.95 26.20
N TYR A 914 36.72 19.04 25.75
CA TYR A 914 36.46 20.39 26.24
C TYR A 914 35.64 21.19 25.23
N ASN A 915 34.75 22.07 25.70
CA ASN A 915 33.95 22.95 24.84
C ASN A 915 34.78 24.13 24.28
N GLY A 916 35.85 24.53 24.97
CA GLY A 916 36.77 25.56 24.55
C GLY A 916 38.00 25.65 25.46
N ALA A 917 39.06 26.29 24.98
CA ALA A 917 40.27 26.55 25.73
C ALA A 917 40.82 27.96 25.46
N ILE A 918 41.54 28.54 26.43
CA ILE A 918 42.22 29.83 26.31
C ILE A 918 43.72 29.59 26.49
N ILE A 919 44.51 29.92 25.47
CA ILE A 919 45.97 29.91 25.54
C ILE A 919 46.43 31.32 25.87
N VAL A 920 47.19 31.48 26.96
CA VAL A 920 47.76 32.75 27.39
C VAL A 920 49.25 32.76 27.04
N SER A 921 49.70 33.78 26.32
CA SER A 921 51.09 33.94 25.86
C SER A 921 51.57 35.39 26.10
N GLY A 922 52.88 35.63 26.19
CA GLY A 922 53.42 36.97 26.43
C GLY A 922 54.54 37.03 27.47
N LYS A 923 55.09 38.23 27.71
CA LYS A 923 56.19 38.48 28.66
C LYS A 923 55.76 39.49 29.71
N GLN A 924 55.99 39.21 31.00
CA GLN A 924 55.77 40.12 32.14
C GLN A 924 54.50 40.97 32.06
N LYS A 925 53.33 40.36 32.31
CA LYS A 925 51.98 40.99 32.35
C LYS A 925 51.44 41.57 31.03
N ASP A 926 52.17 41.49 29.92
CA ASP A 926 51.64 41.75 28.57
C ASP A 926 50.95 40.48 28.04
N TYR A 927 49.66 40.30 28.35
CA TYR A 927 48.90 39.09 28.01
C TYR A 927 48.38 39.12 26.56
N ARG A 928 48.70 38.07 25.82
CA ARG A 928 48.15 37.78 24.50
C ARG A 928 47.35 36.49 24.54
N PHE A 929 46.10 36.57 24.13
CA PHE A 929 45.16 35.46 24.19
C PHE A 929 44.98 34.79 22.83
N SER A 930 44.99 33.47 22.82
CA SER A 930 44.49 32.67 21.68
C SER A 930 43.32 31.83 22.15
N VAL A 931 42.21 31.93 21.41
CA VAL A 931 40.95 31.28 21.75
C VAL A 931 40.81 30.03 20.91
N VAL A 932 40.70 28.87 21.56
CA VAL A 932 40.55 27.58 20.92
C VAL A 932 39.12 27.09 21.13
N CYS A 933 38.37 26.86 20.06
CA CYS A 933 36.98 26.45 20.15
C CYS A 933 36.74 25.04 19.65
N ASN A 934 35.92 24.30 20.38
CA ASN A 934 35.35 23.07 19.89
C ASN A 934 34.33 23.41 18.80
N THR A 935 34.48 22.80 17.63
CA THR A 935 33.60 23.04 16.49
C THR A 935 32.17 22.54 16.72
N LYS A 936 31.92 21.68 17.73
CA LYS A 936 30.57 21.29 18.19
C LYS A 936 29.78 22.46 18.82
N ARG A 937 30.44 23.56 19.19
CA ARG A 937 29.86 24.65 20.00
C ARG A 937 29.75 25.95 19.20
N LEU A 938 28.57 26.19 18.63
CA LEU A 938 28.34 27.23 17.62
C LEU A 938 28.58 28.68 18.11
N HIS A 939 28.40 28.97 19.41
CA HIS A 939 28.65 30.31 19.96
C HIS A 939 29.92 30.39 20.83
N CYS A 940 30.81 29.40 20.72
CA CYS A 940 32.03 29.34 21.52
C CYS A 940 32.91 30.61 21.39
N PHE A 941 33.15 31.13 20.18
CA PHE A 941 33.99 32.32 19.99
C PHE A 941 33.43 33.59 20.65
N PRO A 942 32.16 33.99 20.41
CA PRO A 942 31.54 35.10 21.15
C PRO A 942 31.57 34.93 22.68
N VAL A 943 31.34 33.71 23.18
CA VAL A 943 31.32 33.42 24.62
C VAL A 943 32.72 33.55 25.23
N LEU A 944 33.74 32.94 24.63
CA LEU A 944 35.13 33.05 25.10
C LEU A 944 35.65 34.48 25.02
N MET A 945 35.28 35.23 23.97
CA MET A 945 35.61 36.65 23.86
C MET A 945 34.96 37.48 24.97
N ASN A 946 33.72 37.15 25.36
CA ASN A 946 33.05 37.79 26.50
C ASN A 946 33.71 37.44 27.84
N ILE A 947 34.13 36.19 28.02
CA ILE A 947 34.86 35.72 29.21
C ILE A 947 36.19 36.48 29.37
N ILE A 948 36.96 36.65 28.28
CA ILE A 948 38.21 37.43 28.29
C ILE A 948 37.93 38.91 28.61
N SER A 949 36.94 39.52 27.94
CA SER A 949 36.58 40.94 28.16
C SER A 949 36.19 41.21 29.62
N ASN A 950 35.39 40.33 30.22
CA ASN A 950 35.00 40.44 31.63
C ASN A 950 36.17 40.11 32.57
N GLY A 951 37.05 39.18 32.21
CA GLY A 951 38.26 38.87 32.99
C GLY A 951 39.18 40.08 33.12
N LEU A 952 39.36 40.85 32.04
CA LEU A 952 40.15 42.09 32.04
C LEU A 952 39.49 43.20 32.88
N LEU A 953 38.15 43.31 32.89
CA LEU A 953 37.44 44.22 33.79
C LEU A 953 37.68 43.89 35.27
N TYR A 954 37.62 42.60 35.62
CA TYR A 954 37.88 42.14 36.99
C TYR A 954 39.34 42.35 37.41
N MET A 955 40.30 42.18 36.50
CA MET A 955 41.71 42.52 36.75
C MET A 955 41.93 44.01 37.04
N LEU A 956 41.08 44.88 36.49
CA LEU A 956 41.08 46.33 36.76
C LEU A 956 40.24 46.71 38.01
N ASN A 957 39.80 45.73 38.81
CA ASN A 957 38.98 45.88 40.03
C ASN A 957 37.55 46.42 39.82
N TYR A 958 36.93 46.16 38.65
CA TYR A 958 35.52 46.50 38.40
C TYR A 958 34.61 45.27 38.53
N THR A 959 33.47 45.42 39.20
CA THR A 959 32.53 44.33 39.50
C THR A 959 31.37 44.20 38.50
N GLN A 960 31.32 45.06 37.48
CA GLN A 960 30.29 45.01 36.45
C GLN A 960 30.72 44.08 35.31
N HIS A 961 29.79 43.29 34.78
CA HIS A 961 30.05 42.40 33.65
C HIS A 961 29.23 42.77 32.42
N ILE A 962 29.84 42.56 31.26
CA ILE A 962 29.23 42.77 29.95
C ILE A 962 28.34 41.57 29.61
N ARG A 963 27.08 41.86 29.28
CA ARG A 963 26.09 40.89 28.77
C ARG A 963 25.82 41.16 27.30
N ILE A 964 25.80 40.09 26.51
CA ILE A 964 25.60 40.14 25.07
C ILE A 964 24.38 39.29 24.71
N GLU A 965 23.41 39.94 24.07
CA GLU A 965 22.19 39.30 23.61
C GLU A 965 22.05 39.41 22.08
N ARG A 966 21.44 38.39 21.49
CA ARG A 966 21.08 38.35 20.07
C ARG A 966 19.56 38.27 19.91
N SER A 967 19.02 39.08 19.01
CA SER A 967 17.62 38.97 18.54
C SER A 967 17.58 38.69 17.02
N GLN A 968 16.62 37.90 16.54
CA GLN A 968 16.56 37.41 15.15
C GLN A 968 15.45 38.09 14.30
N PHE A 969 15.61 38.05 12.96
CA PHE A 969 14.57 38.32 11.95
C PHE A 969 14.45 37.10 11.04
N PHE A 970 13.27 36.48 10.91
CA PHE A 970 13.09 35.17 10.26
C PHE A 970 12.83 35.24 8.74
N LEU A 971 13.39 34.27 8.01
CA LEU A 971 12.94 33.83 6.68
C LEU A 971 13.10 32.31 6.59
N VAL A 972 12.00 31.58 6.38
CA VAL A 972 11.99 30.11 6.33
C VAL A 972 12.56 29.59 5.00
N LYS A 973 13.47 28.61 5.06
CA LYS A 973 13.88 27.84 3.89
C LYS A 973 12.84 26.75 3.63
N GLY A 974 12.30 26.74 2.42
CA GLY A 974 11.30 25.78 1.98
C GLY A 974 11.85 24.36 1.94
N SER A 975 11.06 23.41 2.46
CA SER A 975 11.40 22.00 2.47
C SER A 975 11.37 21.41 1.05
N PHE A 976 12.45 20.73 0.66
CA PHE A 976 12.57 19.97 -0.60
C PHE A 976 11.55 18.81 -0.69
N PHE A 977 10.77 18.55 0.36
CA PHE A 977 9.77 17.48 0.43
C PHE A 977 8.66 17.55 -0.61
N LEU A 978 8.22 18.76 -0.97
CA LEU A 978 7.19 18.96 -2.01
C LEU A 978 7.61 18.36 -3.35
N PHE A 979 8.91 18.37 -3.65
CA PHE A 979 9.45 17.82 -4.89
C PHE A 979 9.29 16.28 -4.94
N PHE A 980 9.57 15.57 -3.84
CA PHE A 980 9.44 14.11 -3.78
C PHE A 980 7.99 13.62 -3.86
N ILE A 981 7.03 14.36 -3.27
CA ILE A 981 5.60 14.04 -3.35
C ILE A 981 5.08 14.19 -4.79
N VAL A 982 5.52 15.24 -5.51
CA VAL A 982 5.12 15.45 -6.91
C VAL A 982 5.73 14.39 -7.84
N CYS A 983 6.98 13.97 -7.60
CA CYS A 983 7.60 12.87 -8.34
C CYS A 983 6.88 11.53 -8.16
N SER A 984 6.17 11.34 -7.03
CA SER A 984 5.43 10.11 -6.71
C SER A 984 4.13 9.93 -7.50
N ILE A 985 3.66 10.97 -8.21
CA ILE A 985 2.44 10.92 -9.04
C ILE A 985 2.73 10.35 -10.46
N SER A 986 3.96 10.50 -10.94
CA SER A 986 4.41 10.00 -12.26
C SER A 986 4.20 8.48 -12.45
N PRO A 987 4.51 7.62 -11.46
CA PRO A 987 4.24 6.18 -11.54
C PRO A 987 2.77 5.83 -11.77
N TYR A 988 1.81 6.59 -11.22
CA TYR A 988 0.38 6.32 -11.41
C TYR A 988 -0.04 6.52 -12.87
N ILE A 989 0.48 7.56 -13.52
CA ILE A 989 0.22 7.86 -14.93
C ILE A 989 0.76 6.72 -15.80
N ALA A 990 2.02 6.31 -15.56
CA ALA A 990 2.63 5.16 -16.23
C ALA A 990 1.87 3.84 -15.97
N MET A 991 1.26 3.67 -14.80
CA MET A 991 0.57 2.43 -14.45
C MET A 991 -0.68 2.17 -15.29
N THR A 992 -1.37 3.21 -15.75
CA THR A 992 -2.56 3.07 -16.60
C THR A 992 -2.22 2.55 -18.00
N SER A 993 -1.08 2.93 -18.58
CA SER A 993 -0.63 2.40 -19.87
C SER A 993 -0.22 0.92 -19.75
N THR A 994 0.37 0.50 -18.61
CA THR A 994 0.63 -0.93 -18.36
C THR A 994 -0.66 -1.77 -18.28
N SER A 995 -1.79 -1.16 -17.90
CA SER A 995 -3.08 -1.86 -17.86
C SER A 995 -3.67 -2.11 -19.24
N ASP A 996 -3.47 -1.17 -20.18
CA ASP A 996 -3.88 -1.32 -21.57
C ASP A 996 -2.98 -2.38 -22.28
N TYR A 997 -1.67 -2.40 -21.96
CA TYR A 997 -0.74 -3.44 -22.41
C TYR A 997 -1.12 -4.84 -21.92
N LYS A 998 -1.45 -5.00 -20.63
CA LYS A 998 -1.92 -6.28 -20.07
C LYS A 998 -3.18 -6.83 -20.73
N LYS A 999 -4.04 -5.93 -21.22
CA LYS A 999 -5.26 -6.31 -21.94
C LYS A 999 -5.00 -6.56 -23.44
N LYS A 1000 -3.76 -6.44 -23.91
CA LYS A 1000 -3.38 -6.46 -25.34
C LYS A 1000 -4.21 -5.48 -26.17
N ALA A 1001 -4.66 -4.39 -25.55
CA ALA A 1001 -5.52 -3.40 -26.20
C ALA A 1001 -4.74 -2.62 -27.26
N ASP A 1002 -3.45 -2.41 -27.03
CA ASP A 1002 -2.49 -1.86 -28.00
C ASP A 1002 -2.38 -2.75 -29.25
N ILE A 1003 -2.25 -4.06 -29.08
CA ILE A 1003 -2.21 -5.03 -30.18
C ILE A 1003 -3.54 -5.05 -30.93
N GLN A 1004 -4.67 -5.03 -30.22
CA GLN A 1004 -5.99 -4.96 -30.85
C GLN A 1004 -6.20 -3.67 -31.64
N LEU A 1005 -5.79 -2.52 -31.09
CA LEU A 1005 -5.87 -1.22 -31.76
C LEU A 1005 -4.91 -1.14 -32.95
N TRP A 1006 -3.73 -1.73 -32.84
CA TRP A 1006 -2.76 -1.80 -33.92
C TRP A 1006 -3.25 -2.69 -35.07
N ILE A 1007 -3.83 -3.86 -34.77
CA ILE A 1007 -4.53 -4.71 -35.76
C ILE A 1007 -5.69 -3.95 -36.40
N SER A 1008 -6.32 -3.02 -35.67
CA SER A 1008 -7.40 -2.15 -36.18
C SER A 1008 -6.89 -0.93 -36.96
N GLY A 1009 -5.58 -0.81 -37.23
CA GLY A 1009 -4.98 0.26 -38.05
C GLY A 1009 -4.55 1.53 -37.30
N LEU A 1010 -4.46 1.51 -35.96
CA LEU A 1010 -3.94 2.63 -35.18
C LEU A 1010 -2.40 2.71 -35.26
N TYR A 1011 -1.86 3.89 -35.58
CA TYR A 1011 -0.42 4.11 -35.51
C TYR A 1011 0.08 4.07 -34.06
N PRO A 1012 1.17 3.32 -33.76
CA PRO A 1012 1.76 3.29 -32.41
C PRO A 1012 2.14 4.67 -31.90
N SER A 1013 2.64 5.56 -32.77
CA SER A 1013 2.97 6.94 -32.41
C SER A 1013 1.74 7.78 -32.05
N ALA A 1014 0.61 7.58 -32.75
CA ALA A 1014 -0.64 8.27 -32.46
C ALA A 1014 -1.19 7.89 -31.08
N TYR A 1015 -1.02 6.63 -30.67
CA TYR A 1015 -1.39 6.14 -29.35
C TYR A 1015 -0.62 6.89 -28.24
N TRP A 1016 0.72 6.93 -28.32
CA TRP A 1016 1.56 7.57 -27.30
C TRP A 1016 1.38 9.08 -27.27
N CYS A 1017 1.32 9.74 -28.43
CA CYS A 1017 1.07 11.18 -28.51
C CYS A 1017 -0.31 11.55 -27.94
N GLY A 1018 -1.36 10.76 -28.24
CA GLY A 1018 -2.70 10.99 -27.71
C GLY A 1018 -2.77 10.87 -26.18
N GLN A 1019 -2.02 9.95 -25.58
CA GLN A 1019 -1.91 9.86 -24.12
C GLN A 1019 -1.12 11.02 -23.52
N ALA A 1020 0.04 11.34 -24.11
CA ALA A 1020 0.92 12.41 -23.62
C ALA A 1020 0.23 13.78 -23.57
N ILE A 1021 -0.60 14.11 -24.56
CA ILE A 1021 -1.37 15.36 -24.60
C ILE A 1021 -2.23 15.55 -23.34
N VAL A 1022 -2.84 14.48 -22.83
CA VAL A 1022 -3.71 14.57 -21.65
C VAL A 1022 -2.89 14.53 -20.36
N ASP A 1023 -1.92 13.63 -20.30
CA ASP A 1023 -1.18 13.33 -19.08
C ASP A 1023 -0.16 14.43 -18.72
N ILE A 1024 0.53 15.04 -19.71
CA ILE A 1024 1.48 16.15 -19.49
C ILE A 1024 0.75 17.39 -18.96
N ASN A 1025 -0.42 17.70 -19.54
CA ASN A 1025 -1.22 18.85 -19.09
C ASN A 1025 -1.75 18.65 -17.66
N LEU A 1026 -2.17 17.43 -17.30
CA LEU A 1026 -2.57 17.10 -15.93
C LEU A 1026 -1.39 17.26 -14.95
N TYR A 1027 -0.20 16.75 -15.32
CA TYR A 1027 0.99 16.86 -14.49
C TYR A 1027 1.43 18.31 -14.30
N SER A 1028 1.40 19.11 -15.37
CA SER A 1028 1.70 20.55 -15.32
C SER A 1028 0.74 21.31 -14.39
N LEU A 1029 -0.56 20.99 -14.41
CA LEU A 1029 -1.55 21.60 -13.52
C LEU A 1029 -1.27 21.27 -12.05
N ILE A 1030 -0.90 20.03 -11.75
CA ILE A 1030 -0.54 19.60 -10.39
C ILE A 1030 0.72 20.34 -9.93
N LEU A 1031 1.77 20.40 -10.75
CA LEU A 1031 3.00 21.12 -10.45
C LEU A 1031 2.72 22.61 -10.20
N LEU A 1032 1.91 23.26 -11.03
CA LEU A 1032 1.50 24.65 -10.85
C LEU A 1032 0.74 24.86 -9.52
N SER A 1033 -0.16 23.95 -9.17
CA SER A 1033 -0.89 24.02 -7.89
C SER A 1033 0.04 23.89 -6.68
N THR A 1034 1.05 23.02 -6.75
CA THR A 1034 2.04 22.84 -5.68
C THR A 1034 2.89 24.08 -5.50
N TYR A 1035 3.32 24.69 -6.61
CA TYR A 1035 4.07 25.94 -6.61
C TYR A 1035 3.23 27.09 -6.03
N LEU A 1036 1.95 27.14 -6.37
CA LEU A 1036 1.03 28.17 -5.88
C LEU A 1036 0.74 28.02 -4.38
N ILE A 1037 0.60 26.80 -3.87
CA ILE A 1037 0.49 26.53 -2.42
C ILE A 1037 1.76 26.98 -1.69
N PHE A 1038 2.95 26.61 -2.19
CA PHE A 1038 4.23 27.03 -1.64
C PHE A 1038 4.38 28.57 -1.64
N TYR A 1039 3.92 29.22 -2.70
CA TYR A 1039 3.94 30.67 -2.83
C TYR A 1039 2.96 31.35 -1.84
N ILE A 1040 1.76 30.79 -1.63
CA ILE A 1040 0.79 31.28 -0.64
C ILE A 1040 1.35 31.14 0.79
N THR A 1041 1.95 30.01 1.15
CA THR A 1041 2.57 29.84 2.48
C THR A 1041 3.68 30.85 2.72
N LYS A 1042 4.47 31.16 1.68
CA LYS A 1042 5.52 32.18 1.74
C LYS A 1042 4.97 33.61 1.80
N ILE A 1043 3.81 33.88 1.18
CA ILE A 1043 3.12 35.18 1.25
C ILE A 1043 2.51 35.42 2.63
N MET A 1044 1.99 34.40 3.31
CA MET A 1044 1.45 34.58 4.67
C MET A 1044 2.52 35.06 5.66
N ASP A 1045 3.78 34.63 5.50
CA ASP A 1045 4.93 35.18 6.21
C ASP A 1045 5.21 36.66 5.85
N ILE A 1046 5.04 37.02 4.58
CA ILE A 1046 5.18 38.41 4.10
C ILE A 1046 4.05 39.29 4.64
N ASP A 1047 2.84 38.77 4.81
CA ASP A 1047 1.68 39.55 5.26
C ASP A 1047 1.70 39.78 6.79
N LEU A 1048 2.24 38.83 7.56
CA LEU A 1048 2.51 39.00 9.00
C LEU A 1048 3.63 40.03 9.24
N THR A 1049 4.70 39.96 8.43
CA THR A 1049 5.81 40.94 8.49
C THR A 1049 5.40 42.31 7.94
N SER A 1050 4.57 42.36 6.90
CA SER A 1050 3.92 43.57 6.36
C SER A 1050 3.06 44.26 7.41
N ARG A 1051 2.28 43.54 8.22
CA ARG A 1051 1.50 44.15 9.31
C ARG A 1051 2.36 44.75 10.42
N ILE A 1052 3.52 44.15 10.72
CA ILE A 1052 4.49 44.70 11.69
C ILE A 1052 5.21 45.92 11.07
N VAL A 1053 5.61 45.84 9.81
CA VAL A 1053 6.23 46.95 9.08
C VAL A 1053 5.24 48.10 8.89
N LEU A 1054 3.98 47.83 8.55
CA LEU A 1054 2.90 48.83 8.49
C LEU A 1054 2.57 49.40 9.87
N ALA A 1055 2.67 48.64 10.96
CA ALA A 1055 2.55 49.17 12.32
C ALA A 1055 3.72 50.12 12.65
N THR A 1056 4.94 49.83 12.19
CA THR A 1056 6.09 50.74 12.33
C THR A 1056 6.01 51.95 11.40
N VAL A 1057 5.50 51.78 10.18
CA VAL A 1057 5.31 52.87 9.20
C VAL A 1057 4.13 53.77 9.61
N SER A 1058 3.06 53.21 10.16
CA SER A 1058 1.94 53.95 10.77
C SER A 1058 2.42 54.84 11.92
N ASN A 1059 3.31 54.34 12.78
CA ASN A 1059 3.93 55.14 13.84
C ASN A 1059 4.90 56.21 13.32
N THR A 1060 5.52 56.02 12.15
CA THR A 1060 6.32 57.07 11.50
C THR A 1060 5.47 58.12 10.77
N LEU A 1061 4.34 57.74 10.17
CA LEU A 1061 3.43 58.69 9.51
C LEU A 1061 2.68 59.60 10.49
N GLN A 1062 2.48 59.14 11.74
CA GLN A 1062 1.89 59.95 12.80
C GLN A 1062 2.84 61.05 13.31
N ARG A 1063 4.15 60.99 12.96
CA ARG A 1063 5.15 62.03 13.27
C ARG A 1063 5.43 63.00 12.13
N THR A 1064 4.97 62.74 10.92
CA THR A 1064 5.08 63.67 9.77
C THR A 1064 3.92 64.67 9.66
N ASN A 1065 3.11 64.83 10.71
CA ASN A 1065 2.12 65.91 10.80
C ASN A 1065 2.65 67.21 11.47
N PHE A 1066 3.96 67.33 11.72
CA PHE A 1066 4.55 68.52 12.35
C PHE A 1066 5.41 69.40 11.43
N ILE A 1067 5.48 69.11 10.12
CA ILE A 1067 6.12 70.00 9.14
C ILE A 1067 5.20 70.13 7.91
N LYS A 1068 4.03 70.75 8.10
CA LYS A 1068 3.21 71.31 7.02
C LYS A 1068 2.96 72.79 7.29
N ARG A 1069 4.04 73.58 7.23
CA ARG A 1069 3.98 75.03 7.09
C ARG A 1069 5.20 75.54 6.31
N LYS A 1070 5.25 75.20 5.02
CA LYS A 1070 5.61 76.13 3.93
C LYS A 1070 5.63 75.41 2.58
N ASN A 1071 5.10 76.14 1.60
CA ASN A 1071 5.29 76.01 0.16
C ASN A 1071 4.45 74.98 -0.58
N SER A 1072 3.23 75.45 -0.88
CA SER A 1072 2.59 75.33 -2.18
C SER A 1072 3.55 75.64 -3.34
N SER A 1073 3.66 74.74 -4.32
CA SER A 1073 3.35 74.97 -5.74
C SER A 1073 3.95 73.87 -6.63
N LEU A 1074 3.29 73.64 -7.76
CA LEU A 1074 3.76 72.98 -8.99
C LEU A 1074 3.57 71.46 -9.15
N TRP A 1075 2.32 71.17 -9.54
CA TRP A 1075 1.91 70.25 -10.61
C TRP A 1075 3.00 69.78 -11.59
N SER A 1076 3.00 68.48 -11.93
CA SER A 1076 2.94 68.03 -13.34
C SER A 1076 2.93 66.49 -13.50
N PHE A 1077 1.98 66.04 -14.31
CA PHE A 1077 2.03 64.90 -15.21
C PHE A 1077 1.95 63.46 -14.67
N ARG A 1078 0.68 63.05 -14.54
CA ARG A 1078 0.13 61.71 -14.68
C ARG A 1078 -0.26 61.54 -16.15
N ASP A 1079 0.38 60.64 -16.90
CA ASP A 1079 -0.17 59.97 -18.11
C ASP A 1079 0.90 59.12 -18.80
N SER A 1080 0.80 57.79 -18.68
CA SER A 1080 1.16 56.77 -19.69
C SER A 1080 1.29 55.39 -19.04
N TYR A 1081 0.16 54.82 -18.65
CA TYR A 1081 -0.06 53.38 -18.53
C TYR A 1081 -1.29 53.09 -19.38
N TYR A 1082 -1.30 51.95 -20.09
CA TYR A 1082 -2.33 51.45 -21.01
C TYR A 1082 -2.11 51.71 -22.52
N LYS A 1083 -1.15 50.99 -23.11
CA LYS A 1083 -1.34 50.19 -24.34
C LYS A 1083 -0.06 49.43 -24.68
N LEU A 1084 -0.22 48.24 -25.27
CA LEU A 1084 0.79 47.31 -25.80
C LEU A 1084 1.41 46.30 -24.82
N SER A 1085 0.81 45.12 -24.72
CA SER A 1085 1.47 43.87 -25.14
C SER A 1085 0.51 42.68 -24.93
N MET A 1086 -0.35 42.46 -25.93
CA MET A 1086 -0.98 41.17 -26.20
C MET A 1086 -0.66 40.88 -27.67
N LYS A 1087 0.39 40.08 -27.91
CA LYS A 1087 0.67 39.29 -29.12
C LYS A 1087 2.09 38.68 -29.04
N CYS A 1088 2.18 37.49 -28.46
CA CYS A 1088 2.85 36.28 -28.96
C CYS A 1088 2.50 35.14 -28.01
#